data_AF-A0A162L2P6-F1
#
_entry.id   AF-A0A162L2P6-F1
#
_cell.length_a   1.000
_cell.length_b   1.000
_cell.length_c   1.000
_cell.angle_alpha   90.00
_cell.angle_beta   90.00
_cell.angle_gamma   90.00
#
_symmetry.space_group_name_H-M   'P 1'
#
loop_
_entity.id
_entity.type
_entity.pdbx_description
1 polymer ?
#
loop_
_entity_poly.entity_id
_entity_poly.type
_entity_poly.pdbx_seq_one_letter_code
_entity_poly.pdbx_strand_id
1 'polypeptide(L)'
;MILRQTAAGTRRLLPATARAAVAAIALTGTAMPLPARADEATAVGSTELPALSVTARRGSPQALEDVPAAIEIIDRARLDAVPATTVARALEQATGVIIADGGSTTRFSIRGFEDGQALILVDGHRRRGRFGNVDLSAFDLGSVDRIEIIRGPMSALYGADAVSGVVNIISRDAATEPGASLQTLAGVSENGERLTRIGRAAVETGRIGQTRNRLDLSIRSRDPWSEAGSAFDDLKGESSRHAAWRTAWDVAPGHEITLDLGYEELRAKGLGSNGGRVPMPVDSREHETSRTGALTWAGEVGPGRITLSGSAYHTEGDVLRTGSLDTTRIDGRELTGFYTVPLGADHVATIGFEYLEEDIDLSVLAKGSADRRSRAAVAQDEWTLAEDWTLLAGIRYDDFSDVGTTTNPRATLSWTPGPWTFRIGAGTAFKAPTYLQLYSIIHRGRSVIYGNADLEPETSWTAEAAAAYRFATGAELGVTVHNSEVEDLITTRLTAPGRYDYTNIGTARIRGVEITGRAPIGDDLMLTGSLEWIDARDTTADERLGRRPRQQGKIGLDWAADDDTLVHLAGTGMLSYYAPVGFGASNLGNVSTDYGRIDVKVSHRLTPLVEITGGVDGLIGTRVPDNLQPFEPAERFFYLGVNLRY
;
A
#
# COMPACT_ATOMS: atom_id res chain seq x y z
N MET A 1 -35.10 -61.89 -32.99
CA MET A 1 -33.66 -62.18 -32.82
C MET A 1 -33.12 -61.23 -31.75
N ILE A 2 -33.48 -61.39 -30.47
CA ILE A 2 -32.95 -62.27 -29.41
C ILE A 2 -31.47 -62.01 -29.03
N LEU A 3 -31.32 -61.44 -27.81
CA LEU A 3 -30.25 -61.50 -26.78
C LEU A 3 -28.81 -61.04 -27.10
N ARG A 4 -28.29 -60.10 -26.28
CA ARG A 4 -27.46 -60.44 -25.10
C ARG A 4 -27.22 -59.27 -24.13
N GLN A 5 -27.16 -59.66 -22.86
CA GLN A 5 -26.96 -58.90 -21.62
C GLN A 5 -25.54 -58.32 -21.50
N THR A 6 -25.35 -57.29 -20.66
CA THR A 6 -24.57 -57.41 -19.41
C THR A 6 -24.79 -56.19 -18.51
N ALA A 7 -24.99 -56.48 -17.22
CA ALA A 7 -25.24 -55.53 -16.14
C ALA A 7 -23.94 -54.88 -15.65
N ALA A 8 -24.00 -53.59 -15.28
CA ALA A 8 -22.95 -52.92 -14.53
C ALA A 8 -23.53 -52.42 -13.20
N GLY A 9 -22.99 -52.97 -12.10
CA GLY A 9 -23.42 -52.73 -10.74
C GLY A 9 -23.06 -51.34 -10.22
N THR A 10 -23.99 -50.80 -9.43
CA THR A 10 -23.87 -49.59 -8.62
C THR A 10 -22.89 -49.81 -7.47
N ARG A 11 -21.71 -49.17 -7.49
CA ARG A 11 -20.84 -49.00 -6.32
C ARG A 11 -21.12 -47.65 -5.68
N ARG A 12 -21.76 -47.67 -4.50
CA ARG A 12 -21.78 -46.56 -3.55
C ARG A 12 -20.35 -46.37 -3.02
N LEU A 13 -19.77 -45.20 -3.25
CA LEU A 13 -18.55 -44.74 -2.57
C LEU A 13 -18.97 -44.03 -1.28
N LEU A 14 -18.50 -44.54 -0.15
CA LEU A 14 -18.55 -43.89 1.16
C LEU A 14 -17.49 -42.77 1.23
N PRO A 15 -17.71 -41.70 2.02
CA PRO A 15 -16.81 -40.55 2.05
C PRO A 15 -15.49 -40.91 2.75
N ALA A 16 -14.38 -40.54 2.14
CA ALA A 16 -13.04 -40.65 2.71
C ALA A 16 -12.88 -39.60 3.82
N THR A 17 -12.56 -40.06 5.02
CA THR A 17 -12.14 -39.23 6.15
C THR A 17 -10.78 -38.60 5.84
N ALA A 18 -10.74 -37.27 5.71
CA ALA A 18 -9.51 -36.52 5.55
C ALA A 18 -8.72 -36.54 6.87
N ARG A 19 -7.60 -37.28 6.88
CA ARG A 19 -6.57 -37.17 7.91
C ARG A 19 -5.61 -36.06 7.49
N ALA A 20 -5.61 -34.94 8.21
CA ALA A 20 -4.59 -33.90 8.11
C ALA A 20 -3.23 -34.49 8.52
N ALA A 21 -2.32 -34.62 7.56
CA ALA A 21 -0.94 -34.98 7.82
C ALA A 21 -0.11 -33.68 7.90
N VAL A 22 0.24 -33.28 9.13
CA VAL A 22 1.28 -32.28 9.37
C VAL A 22 2.61 -32.89 8.94
N ALA A 23 3.16 -32.42 7.83
CA ALA A 23 4.48 -32.81 7.37
C ALA A 23 5.54 -32.08 8.22
N ALA A 24 6.21 -32.81 9.10
CA ALA A 24 7.38 -32.33 9.83
C ALA A 24 8.54 -32.12 8.84
N ILE A 25 9.00 -30.87 8.71
CA ILE A 25 10.23 -30.54 7.99
C ILE A 25 11.41 -30.92 8.91
N ALA A 26 12.13 -31.98 8.54
CA ALA A 26 13.38 -32.35 9.18
C ALA A 26 14.50 -31.39 8.72
N LEU A 27 14.95 -30.49 9.60
CA LEU A 27 16.18 -29.73 9.42
C LEU A 27 17.37 -30.67 9.66
N THR A 28 18.10 -31.03 8.61
CA THR A 28 19.46 -31.54 8.74
C THR A 28 20.40 -30.36 9.01
N GLY A 29 20.58 -30.02 10.28
CA GLY A 29 21.58 -29.04 10.72
C GLY A 29 22.98 -29.62 10.67
N THR A 30 23.83 -29.11 9.78
CA THR A 30 25.29 -29.20 9.93
C THR A 30 25.72 -28.15 10.94
N ALA A 31 25.86 -28.55 12.21
CA ALA A 31 26.38 -27.70 13.27
C ALA A 31 27.87 -27.43 13.06
N MET A 32 28.25 -26.15 12.93
CA MET A 32 29.61 -25.70 13.20
C MET A 32 29.74 -25.36 14.69
N PRO A 33 30.82 -25.76 15.38
CA PRO A 33 31.00 -25.44 16.79
C PRO A 33 31.57 -24.02 16.92
N LEU A 34 30.90 -23.16 17.70
CA LEU A 34 31.44 -21.89 18.18
C LEU A 34 31.53 -21.89 19.71
N PRO A 35 32.58 -21.28 20.29
CA PRO A 35 32.89 -21.39 21.71
C PRO A 35 31.95 -20.53 22.56
N ALA A 36 31.53 -21.10 23.69
CA ALA A 36 30.77 -20.42 24.73
C ALA A 36 31.63 -19.35 25.42
N ARG A 37 31.06 -18.15 25.59
CA ARG A 37 31.45 -17.19 26.62
C ARG A 37 30.20 -16.82 27.40
N ALA A 38 30.31 -16.90 28.72
CA ALA A 38 29.23 -16.74 29.69
C ALA A 38 29.01 -15.27 30.07
N ASP A 39 27.73 -14.95 30.22
CA ASP A 39 27.00 -13.95 31.02
C ASP A 39 27.70 -12.67 31.50
N GLU A 40 27.05 -11.55 31.17
CA GLU A 40 26.62 -10.56 32.17
C GLU A 40 25.21 -10.07 31.81
N ALA A 41 24.23 -10.41 32.67
CA ALA A 41 22.86 -9.95 32.59
C ALA A 41 22.79 -8.45 32.91
N THR A 42 22.30 -7.64 31.98
CA THR A 42 21.96 -6.23 32.21
C THR A 42 20.46 -6.04 32.12
N ALA A 43 19.95 -5.32 33.12
CA ALA A 43 18.55 -5.06 33.39
C ALA A 43 17.85 -4.34 32.22
N VAL A 44 16.63 -4.77 31.92
CA VAL A 44 15.71 -4.10 30.99
C VAL A 44 15.22 -2.81 31.64
N GLY A 45 15.92 -1.71 31.34
CA GLY A 45 15.42 -0.36 31.55
C GLY A 45 14.47 0.01 30.42
N SER A 46 13.34 0.61 30.77
CA SER A 46 12.33 1.19 29.87
C SER A 46 12.95 1.86 28.64
N THR A 47 12.86 1.18 27.50
CA THR A 47 13.23 1.74 26.20
C THR A 47 12.21 2.82 25.86
N GLU A 48 12.61 4.10 25.99
CA GLU A 48 11.97 5.18 25.26
C GLU A 48 11.98 4.78 23.77
N LEU A 49 10.79 4.59 23.20
CA LEU A 49 10.64 4.36 21.77
C LEU A 49 11.26 5.56 21.03
N PRO A 50 12.20 5.35 20.09
CA PRO A 50 12.81 6.46 19.37
C PRO A 50 11.72 7.28 18.67
N ALA A 51 11.86 8.61 18.72
CA ALA A 51 10.93 9.54 18.07
C ALA A 51 10.78 9.16 16.58
N LEU A 52 9.57 8.80 16.19
CA LEU A 52 9.26 8.34 14.85
C LEU A 52 9.37 9.52 13.88
N SER A 53 10.39 9.49 13.04
CA SER A 53 10.65 10.54 12.06
C SER A 53 9.96 10.24 10.73
N VAL A 54 9.31 11.24 10.13
CA VAL A 54 8.62 11.13 8.84
C VAL A 54 9.33 11.87 7.72
N THR A 55 9.05 11.45 6.49
CA THR A 55 9.47 12.14 5.25
C THR A 55 8.42 13.15 4.74
N ALA A 56 7.59 13.68 5.63
CA ALA A 56 6.56 14.67 5.30
C ALA A 56 7.12 15.91 4.59
N ARG A 57 8.30 16.35 5.03
CA ARG A 57 9.15 17.28 4.29
C ARG A 57 10.13 16.45 3.45
N ARG A 58 10.04 16.58 2.12
CA ARG A 58 10.89 15.81 1.21
C ARG A 58 12.37 16.13 1.50
N GLY A 59 13.15 15.09 1.81
CA GLY A 59 14.59 15.20 2.04
C GLY A 59 15.01 15.65 3.45
N SER A 60 14.08 15.84 4.40
CA SER A 60 14.42 16.14 5.80
C SER A 60 13.53 15.31 6.75
N PRO A 61 14.13 14.50 7.64
CA PRO A 61 13.38 13.84 8.71
C PRO A 61 12.75 14.89 9.65
N GLN A 62 11.47 14.77 9.98
CA GLN A 62 10.78 15.58 11.01
C GLN A 62 10.10 14.67 12.03
N ALA A 63 10.04 15.08 13.30
CA ALA A 63 9.23 14.38 14.29
C ALA A 63 7.75 14.48 13.91
N LEU A 64 6.98 13.40 14.07
CA LEU A 64 5.56 13.35 13.69
C LEU A 64 4.73 14.49 14.30
N GLU A 65 5.06 14.91 15.52
CA GLU A 65 4.34 16.00 16.23
C GLU A 65 4.53 17.38 15.59
N ASP A 66 5.65 17.58 14.89
CA ASP A 66 5.98 18.84 14.23
C ASP A 66 5.40 18.95 12.82
N VAL A 67 4.71 17.91 12.34
CA VAL A 67 4.24 17.87 10.95
C VAL A 67 2.89 18.59 10.81
N PRO A 68 2.79 19.61 9.94
CA PRO A 68 1.54 20.33 9.67
C PRO A 68 0.71 19.63 8.57
N ALA A 69 0.56 18.31 8.64
CA ALA A 69 -0.24 17.50 7.71
C ALA A 69 -0.92 16.32 8.43
N ALA A 70 -2.03 15.83 7.86
CA ALA A 70 -2.73 14.65 8.38
C ALA A 70 -1.98 13.36 7.98
N ILE A 71 -0.99 12.99 8.79
CA ILE A 71 -0.16 11.80 8.57
C ILE A 71 -0.58 10.67 9.50
N GLU A 72 -0.72 9.48 8.94
CA GLU A 72 -0.75 8.22 9.69
C GLU A 72 0.51 7.42 9.38
N ILE A 73 1.09 6.79 10.40
CA ILE A 73 2.23 5.90 10.24
C ILE A 73 1.85 4.51 10.74
N ILE A 74 2.12 3.52 9.91
CA ILE A 74 2.13 2.11 10.32
C ILE A 74 3.60 1.74 10.53
N ASP A 75 4.06 1.86 11.77
CA ASP A 75 5.44 1.57 12.17
C ASP A 75 5.73 0.07 12.26
N ARG A 76 6.99 -0.28 12.54
CA ARG A 76 7.43 -1.66 12.62
C ARG A 76 6.69 -2.47 13.67
N ALA A 77 6.42 -1.88 14.83
CA ALA A 77 5.71 -2.55 15.91
C ALA A 77 4.28 -2.90 15.46
N ARG A 78 3.59 -1.98 14.79
CA ARG A 78 2.25 -2.21 14.24
C ARG A 78 2.28 -3.23 13.09
N LEU A 79 3.27 -3.19 12.20
CA LEU A 79 3.47 -4.17 11.14
C LEU A 79 3.75 -5.58 11.70
N ASP A 80 4.50 -5.68 12.80
CA ASP A 80 4.76 -6.92 13.52
C ASP A 80 3.56 -7.40 14.34
N ALA A 81 2.64 -6.52 14.77
CA ALA A 81 1.43 -6.88 15.51
C ALA A 81 0.34 -7.45 14.59
N VAL A 82 0.18 -6.90 13.38
CA VAL A 82 -0.87 -7.33 12.45
C VAL A 82 -0.50 -8.63 11.71
N PRO A 83 -1.48 -9.44 11.28
CA PRO A 83 -1.26 -10.62 10.44
C PRO A 83 -1.09 -10.28 8.95
N ALA A 84 -0.59 -9.09 8.65
CA ALA A 84 -0.41 -8.70 7.27
C ALA A 84 0.76 -9.48 6.64
N THR A 85 0.57 -9.94 5.41
CA THR A 85 1.61 -10.65 4.64
C THR A 85 2.15 -9.84 3.47
N THR A 86 1.46 -8.76 3.10
CA THR A 86 1.81 -7.82 2.01
C THR A 86 1.50 -6.39 2.45
N VAL A 87 2.10 -5.39 1.78
CA VAL A 87 1.81 -3.96 2.04
C VAL A 87 0.32 -3.65 1.89
N ALA A 88 -0.34 -4.22 0.88
CA ALA A 88 -1.79 -4.08 0.69
C ALA A 88 -2.57 -4.46 1.96
N ARG A 89 -2.23 -5.58 2.61
CA ARG A 89 -2.91 -6.03 3.84
C ARG A 89 -2.57 -5.20 5.07
N ALA A 90 -1.36 -4.66 5.16
CA ALA A 90 -1.02 -3.73 6.24
C ALA A 90 -1.84 -2.44 6.11
N LEU A 91 -1.99 -1.93 4.89
CA LEU A 91 -2.77 -0.72 4.60
C LEU A 91 -4.27 -0.88 4.88
N GLU A 92 -4.81 -2.10 4.87
CA GLU A 92 -6.19 -2.36 5.31
C GLU A 92 -6.46 -1.90 6.75
N GLN A 93 -5.43 -1.65 7.58
CA GLN A 93 -5.58 -1.15 8.95
C GLN A 93 -5.53 0.37 9.07
N ALA A 94 -5.16 1.09 8.00
CA ALA A 94 -5.06 2.55 8.00
C ALA A 94 -6.42 3.25 7.92
N THR A 95 -6.55 4.44 8.49
CA THR A 95 -7.78 5.22 8.45
C THR A 95 -8.15 5.64 7.03
N GLY A 96 -9.42 5.47 6.65
CA GLY A 96 -9.95 5.90 5.35
C GLY A 96 -9.41 5.14 4.15
N VAL A 97 -8.71 4.02 4.39
CA VAL A 97 -8.17 3.14 3.36
C VAL A 97 -9.09 1.95 3.10
N ILE A 98 -9.35 1.70 1.81
CA ILE A 98 -10.01 0.48 1.33
C ILE A 98 -9.16 -0.16 0.24
N ILE A 99 -8.90 -1.47 0.39
CA ILE A 99 -8.05 -2.27 -0.49
C ILE A 99 -8.90 -3.35 -1.14
N ALA A 100 -9.27 -3.20 -2.41
CA ALA A 100 -9.93 -4.27 -3.15
C ALA A 100 -8.89 -5.20 -3.77
N ASP A 101 -8.65 -6.33 -3.11
CA ASP A 101 -7.68 -7.35 -3.52
C ASP A 101 -8.33 -8.42 -4.41
N GLY A 102 -8.05 -8.37 -5.70
CA GLY A 102 -8.49 -9.37 -6.69
C GLY A 102 -7.54 -10.58 -6.78
N GLY A 103 -6.69 -10.80 -5.80
CA GLY A 103 -5.73 -11.91 -5.71
C GLY A 103 -4.45 -11.72 -6.53
N SER A 104 -4.50 -11.10 -7.70
CA SER A 104 -3.32 -10.84 -8.56
C SER A 104 -3.19 -9.38 -9.01
N THR A 105 -4.09 -8.54 -8.50
CA THR A 105 -4.13 -7.09 -8.70
C THR A 105 -4.84 -6.49 -7.51
N THR A 106 -4.25 -5.50 -6.87
CA THR A 106 -4.88 -4.71 -5.82
C THR A 106 -5.38 -3.37 -6.37
N ARG A 107 -6.52 -2.91 -5.87
CA ARG A 107 -7.01 -1.53 -6.07
C ARG A 107 -7.05 -0.84 -4.73
N PHE A 108 -6.56 0.38 -4.70
CA PHE A 108 -6.43 1.17 -3.49
C PHE A 108 -7.29 2.42 -3.55
N SER A 109 -7.87 2.80 -2.41
CA SER A 109 -8.58 4.07 -2.26
C SER A 109 -8.32 4.67 -0.89
N ILE A 110 -8.19 5.99 -0.86
CA ILE A 110 -8.07 6.82 0.35
C ILE A 110 -9.17 7.88 0.30
N ARG A 111 -9.91 8.10 1.39
CA ARG A 111 -10.95 9.17 1.47
C ARG A 111 -11.97 9.09 0.33
N GLY A 112 -12.29 7.90 -0.14
CA GLY A 112 -13.18 7.71 -1.29
C GLY A 112 -12.64 8.18 -2.63
N PHE A 113 -11.36 8.55 -2.77
CA PHE A 113 -10.74 8.69 -4.09
C PHE A 113 -10.34 7.32 -4.63
N GLU A 114 -10.50 7.11 -5.94
CA GLU A 114 -10.28 5.82 -6.58
C GLU A 114 -8.81 5.56 -6.92
N ASP A 115 -8.55 4.37 -7.47
CA ASP A 115 -7.21 3.89 -7.76
C ASP A 115 -6.44 4.81 -8.72
N GLY A 116 -5.15 4.98 -8.45
CA GLY A 116 -4.29 5.92 -9.17
C GLY A 116 -4.53 7.41 -8.86
N GLN A 117 -5.37 7.74 -7.88
CA GLN A 117 -5.47 9.11 -7.32
C GLN A 117 -4.66 9.30 -6.03
N ALA A 118 -4.04 8.22 -5.53
CA ALA A 118 -3.04 8.26 -4.46
C ALA A 118 -1.67 7.87 -5.03
N LEU A 119 -0.64 8.62 -4.69
CA LEU A 119 0.72 8.35 -5.14
C LEU A 119 1.38 7.30 -4.23
N ILE A 120 1.96 6.26 -4.82
CA ILE A 120 2.73 5.25 -4.09
C ILE A 120 4.23 5.48 -4.36
N LEU A 121 4.99 5.54 -3.27
CA LEU A 121 6.44 5.71 -3.28
C LEU A 121 7.11 4.58 -2.49
N VAL A 122 8.34 4.26 -2.87
CA VAL A 122 9.25 3.42 -2.08
C VAL A 122 10.50 4.24 -1.81
N ASP A 123 10.79 4.49 -0.53
CA ASP A 123 11.89 5.36 -0.09
C ASP A 123 11.86 6.75 -0.77
N GLY A 124 10.66 7.30 -1.01
CA GLY A 124 10.47 8.61 -1.65
C GLY A 124 10.59 8.62 -3.18
N HIS A 125 10.77 7.46 -3.81
CA HIS A 125 10.88 7.29 -5.27
C HIS A 125 9.64 6.67 -5.90
N ARG A 126 9.28 7.16 -7.09
CA ARG A 126 8.15 6.64 -7.87
C ARG A 126 8.42 5.20 -8.35
N ARG A 127 7.35 4.41 -8.42
CA ARG A 127 7.33 3.05 -8.99
C ARG A 127 6.21 2.92 -10.00
N ARG A 128 6.40 2.08 -11.01
CA ARG A 128 5.34 1.62 -11.91
C ARG A 128 5.43 0.11 -12.03
N GLY A 129 4.30 -0.56 -11.83
CA GLY A 129 4.13 -1.97 -12.15
C GLY A 129 3.55 -2.13 -13.55
N ARG A 130 3.07 -3.33 -13.83
CA ARG A 130 2.47 -3.68 -15.12
C ARG A 130 1.27 -2.79 -15.45
N PHE A 131 1.11 -2.46 -16.73
CA PHE A 131 0.13 -1.49 -17.24
C PHE A 131 0.24 -0.06 -16.66
N GLY A 132 1.32 0.25 -15.93
CA GLY A 132 1.54 1.56 -15.30
C GLY A 132 0.94 1.69 -13.89
N ASN A 133 0.29 0.65 -13.37
CA ASN A 133 -0.27 0.65 -12.01
C ASN A 133 0.72 0.03 -11.02
N VAL A 134 0.64 0.39 -9.75
CA VAL A 134 1.46 -0.22 -8.69
C VAL A 134 0.62 -1.23 -7.94
N ASP A 135 1.02 -2.50 -7.94
CA ASP A 135 0.34 -3.54 -7.17
C ASP A 135 0.92 -3.65 -5.76
N LEU A 136 0.19 -3.18 -4.76
CA LEU A 136 0.62 -3.21 -3.36
C LEU A 136 0.76 -4.62 -2.77
N SER A 137 0.22 -5.65 -3.45
CA SER A 137 0.40 -7.05 -3.05
C SER A 137 1.78 -7.62 -3.42
N ALA A 138 2.50 -6.96 -4.35
CA ALA A 138 3.83 -7.37 -4.77
C ALA A 138 4.93 -7.07 -3.73
N PHE A 139 4.74 -6.04 -2.89
CA PHE A 139 5.71 -5.64 -1.88
C PHE A 139 5.65 -6.52 -0.63
N ASP A 140 6.81 -7.07 -0.25
CA ASP A 140 6.96 -7.86 0.96
C ASP A 140 7.11 -6.96 2.20
N LEU A 141 6.49 -7.35 3.31
CA LEU A 141 6.56 -6.60 4.57
C LEU A 141 7.85 -6.82 5.37
N GLY A 142 8.68 -7.80 5.01
CA GLY A 142 9.91 -8.12 5.73
C GLY A 142 10.96 -7.02 5.64
N SER A 143 11.12 -6.44 4.45
CA SER A 143 12.05 -5.35 4.15
C SER A 143 11.51 -3.97 4.54
N VAL A 144 10.24 -3.87 4.95
CA VAL A 144 9.59 -2.60 5.30
C VAL A 144 9.83 -2.27 6.77
N ASP A 145 10.29 -1.04 7.03
CA ASP A 145 10.38 -0.47 8.37
C ASP A 145 9.02 0.08 8.80
N ARG A 146 8.46 0.96 7.96
CA ARG A 146 7.19 1.63 8.19
C ARG A 146 6.52 2.04 6.89
N ILE A 147 5.23 2.31 6.96
CA ILE A 147 4.44 2.89 5.88
C ILE A 147 3.93 4.25 6.34
N GLU A 148 4.27 5.30 5.60
CA GLU A 148 3.82 6.67 5.85
C GLU A 148 2.64 7.00 4.91
N ILE A 149 1.51 7.44 5.48
CA ILE A 149 0.28 7.76 4.75
C ILE A 149 -0.06 9.22 4.99
N ILE A 150 0.14 10.04 3.97
CA ILE A 150 -0.19 11.47 4.01
C ILE A 150 -1.51 11.67 3.27
N ARG A 151 -2.54 12.14 3.97
CA ARG A 151 -3.87 12.33 3.38
C ARG A 151 -4.08 13.75 2.86
N GLY A 152 -4.94 13.88 1.86
CA GLY A 152 -5.30 15.14 1.21
C GLY A 152 -4.40 15.48 0.01
N PRO A 153 -4.56 16.67 -0.59
CA PRO A 153 -3.88 17.04 -1.84
C PRO A 153 -2.39 17.29 -1.60
N MET A 154 -1.53 16.41 -2.10
CA MET A 154 -0.09 16.47 -1.85
C MET A 154 0.75 16.80 -3.11
N SER A 155 0.10 17.21 -4.20
CA SER A 155 0.80 17.58 -5.44
C SER A 155 1.78 18.74 -5.25
N ALA A 156 1.54 19.67 -4.32
CA ALA A 156 2.47 20.77 -4.02
C ALA A 156 3.88 20.29 -3.60
N LEU A 157 4.03 19.04 -3.15
CA LEU A 157 5.33 18.45 -2.82
C LEU A 157 5.71 17.31 -3.77
N TYR A 158 4.74 16.48 -4.15
CA TYR A 158 5.00 15.21 -4.83
C TYR A 158 4.59 15.19 -6.32
N GLY A 159 3.89 16.21 -6.83
CA GLY A 159 3.46 16.31 -8.22
C GLY A 159 2.23 15.45 -8.57
N ALA A 160 2.23 14.89 -9.78
CA ALA A 160 1.09 14.12 -10.30
C ALA A 160 0.73 12.90 -9.43
N ASP A 161 -0.54 12.49 -9.48
CA ASP A 161 -1.12 11.30 -8.86
C ASP A 161 -1.34 11.41 -7.34
N ALA A 162 -1.00 12.56 -6.73
CA ALA A 162 -1.12 12.81 -5.30
C ALA A 162 -2.41 13.59 -4.94
N VAL A 163 -3.54 13.22 -5.56
CA VAL A 163 -4.84 13.89 -5.43
C VAL A 163 -5.47 13.62 -4.06
N SER A 164 -5.46 12.36 -3.64
CA SER A 164 -6.05 11.91 -2.37
C SER A 164 -5.03 11.76 -1.25
N GLY A 165 -3.75 11.67 -1.60
CA GLY A 165 -2.66 11.50 -0.67
C GLY A 165 -1.44 10.83 -1.28
N VAL A 166 -0.51 10.48 -0.39
CA VAL A 166 0.73 9.75 -0.69
C VAL A 166 0.87 8.59 0.29
N VAL A 167 1.25 7.43 -0.23
CA VAL A 167 1.69 6.28 0.56
C VAL A 167 3.17 6.07 0.27
N ASN A 168 4.03 6.28 1.26
CA ASN A 168 5.46 6.06 1.13
C ASN A 168 5.87 4.83 1.95
N ILE A 169 6.34 3.80 1.27
CA ILE A 169 6.84 2.56 1.87
C ILE A 169 8.32 2.80 2.18
N ILE A 170 8.68 2.84 3.46
CA ILE A 170 10.06 3.07 3.89
C ILE A 170 10.72 1.73 4.19
N SER A 171 11.82 1.46 3.50
CA SER A 171 12.60 0.24 3.69
C SER A 171 13.40 0.30 5.00
N ARG A 172 13.68 -0.86 5.60
CA ARG A 172 14.55 -1.00 6.76
C ARG A 172 15.94 -0.46 6.48
N ASP A 173 16.47 0.30 7.42
CA ASP A 173 17.84 0.80 7.33
C ASP A 173 18.86 -0.27 7.73
N ALA A 174 20.11 -0.08 7.34
CA ALA A 174 21.20 -0.95 7.75
C ALA A 174 21.62 -0.64 9.19
N ALA A 175 21.38 -1.59 10.10
CA ALA A 175 21.70 -1.45 11.51
C ALA A 175 23.20 -1.22 11.78
N THR A 176 23.49 -0.56 12.90
CA THR A 176 24.87 -0.37 13.38
C THR A 176 25.48 -1.64 13.97
N GLU A 177 24.64 -2.57 14.41
CA GLU A 177 25.04 -3.86 14.96
C GLU A 177 24.79 -4.98 13.94
N PRO A 178 25.61 -6.05 13.94
CA PRO A 178 25.36 -7.20 13.09
C PRO A 178 24.12 -7.94 13.58
N GLY A 179 23.35 -8.49 12.65
CA GLY A 179 22.13 -9.20 12.97
C GLY A 179 21.73 -10.16 11.86
N ALA A 180 20.96 -11.17 12.20
CA ALA A 180 20.36 -12.06 11.23
C ALA A 180 18.94 -12.44 11.65
N SER A 181 18.06 -12.61 10.68
CA SER A 181 16.73 -13.14 10.96
C SER A 181 16.28 -14.16 9.92
N LEU A 182 15.53 -15.15 10.37
CA LEU A 182 14.83 -16.12 9.54
C LEU A 182 13.38 -16.21 10.02
N GLN A 183 12.44 -15.83 9.16
CA GLN A 183 11.02 -15.94 9.43
C GLN A 183 10.39 -16.96 8.49
N THR A 184 9.58 -17.84 9.05
CA THR A 184 8.72 -18.75 8.27
C THR A 184 7.29 -18.60 8.74
N LEU A 185 6.34 -18.64 7.82
CA LEU A 185 4.91 -18.63 8.11
C LEU A 185 4.20 -19.58 7.16
N ALA A 186 3.27 -20.37 7.69
CA ALA A 186 2.34 -21.16 6.90
C ALA A 186 0.92 -20.92 7.41
N GLY A 187 -0.05 -20.84 6.51
CA GLY A 187 -1.45 -20.70 6.89
C GLY A 187 -2.40 -21.35 5.90
N VAL A 188 -3.58 -21.71 6.36
CA VAL A 188 -4.58 -22.50 5.65
C VAL A 188 -5.98 -21.92 5.85
N SER A 189 -6.82 -21.94 4.80
CA SER A 189 -8.23 -21.58 4.93
C SER A 189 -9.02 -22.65 5.71
N GLU A 190 -10.15 -22.28 6.31
CA GLU A 190 -10.99 -23.15 7.17
C GLU A 190 -11.31 -24.50 6.53
N ASN A 191 -11.57 -24.50 5.22
CA ASN A 191 -11.92 -25.69 4.45
C ASN A 191 -10.72 -26.42 3.84
N GLY A 192 -9.49 -25.93 4.06
CA GLY A 192 -8.27 -26.51 3.50
C GLY A 192 -8.09 -26.26 2.00
N GLU A 193 -8.89 -25.38 1.41
CA GLU A 193 -8.90 -25.08 -0.03
C GLU A 193 -7.67 -24.28 -0.46
N ARG A 194 -7.05 -23.56 0.48
CA ARG A 194 -5.89 -22.73 0.18
C ARG A 194 -4.83 -22.80 1.25
N LEU A 195 -3.60 -22.99 0.82
CA LEU A 195 -2.40 -22.90 1.64
C LEU A 195 -1.54 -21.70 1.22
N THR A 196 -1.07 -20.92 2.19
CA THR A 196 -0.06 -19.88 1.99
C THR A 196 1.21 -20.24 2.75
N ARG A 197 2.37 -19.99 2.16
CA ARG A 197 3.69 -20.19 2.77
C ARG A 197 4.55 -18.97 2.49
N ILE A 198 5.29 -18.53 3.50
CA ILE A 198 6.22 -17.41 3.42
C ILE A 198 7.53 -17.82 4.10
N GLY A 199 8.64 -17.51 3.44
CA GLY A 199 9.98 -17.59 4.01
C GLY A 199 10.68 -16.26 3.80
N ARG A 200 11.27 -15.70 4.86
CA ARG A 200 12.06 -14.47 4.81
C ARG A 200 13.38 -14.67 5.51
N ALA A 201 14.43 -14.10 4.96
CA ALA A 201 15.74 -14.03 5.59
C ALA A 201 16.28 -12.61 5.48
N ALA A 202 16.89 -12.12 6.54
CA ALA A 202 17.63 -10.86 6.49
C ALA A 202 18.98 -11.00 7.19
N VAL A 203 19.98 -10.29 6.68
CA VAL A 203 21.32 -10.22 7.27
C VAL A 203 21.78 -8.77 7.29
N GLU A 204 22.34 -8.36 8.42
CA GLU A 204 22.93 -7.06 8.66
C GLU A 204 24.39 -7.23 9.05
N THR A 205 25.28 -6.44 8.45
CA THR A 205 26.71 -6.54 8.74
C THR A 205 27.10 -5.81 10.02
N GLY A 206 26.22 -4.96 10.56
CA GLY A 206 26.62 -3.88 11.43
C GLY A 206 27.54 -2.88 10.72
N ARG A 207 28.16 -1.99 11.50
CA ARG A 207 29.15 -1.04 11.00
C ARG A 207 30.49 -1.72 10.72
N ILE A 208 30.89 -1.75 9.45
CA ILE A 208 32.22 -2.18 8.99
C ILE A 208 32.94 -0.97 8.39
N GLY A 209 33.86 -0.37 9.15
CA GLY A 209 34.48 0.89 8.75
C GLY A 209 33.43 2.01 8.71
N GLN A 210 33.22 2.58 7.52
CA GLN A 210 32.22 3.65 7.29
C GLN A 210 30.91 3.11 6.67
N THR A 211 30.80 1.81 6.43
CA THR A 211 29.63 1.24 5.74
C THR A 211 28.78 0.38 6.66
N ARG A 212 27.48 0.37 6.38
CA ARG A 212 26.47 -0.52 6.97
C ARG A 212 25.72 -1.17 5.82
N ASN A 213 25.47 -2.47 5.91
CA ASN A 213 24.81 -3.21 4.84
C ASN A 213 23.68 -4.06 5.41
N ARG A 214 22.58 -4.11 4.66
CA ARG A 214 21.43 -4.98 4.93
C ARG A 214 21.01 -5.68 3.65
N LEU A 215 20.81 -6.99 3.73
CA LEU A 215 20.23 -7.81 2.66
C LEU A 215 18.95 -8.46 3.17
N ASP A 216 17.85 -8.26 2.46
CA ASP A 216 16.55 -8.88 2.69
C ASP A 216 16.20 -9.80 1.53
N LEU A 217 15.74 -11.01 1.81
CA LEU A 217 15.26 -11.99 0.85
C LEU A 217 13.91 -12.52 1.31
N SER A 218 12.94 -12.62 0.40
CA SER A 218 11.70 -13.31 0.70
C SER A 218 11.16 -14.13 -0.46
N ILE A 219 10.45 -15.19 -0.10
CA ILE A 219 9.67 -16.02 -1.00
C ILE A 219 8.27 -16.21 -0.41
N ARG A 220 7.26 -16.11 -1.25
CA ARG A 220 5.88 -16.40 -0.88
C ARG A 220 5.22 -17.28 -1.93
N SER A 221 4.37 -18.18 -1.48
CA SER A 221 3.53 -19.04 -2.32
C SER A 221 2.13 -19.09 -1.71
N ARG A 222 1.11 -18.99 -2.55
CA ARG A 222 -0.30 -19.12 -2.19
C ARG A 222 -0.98 -20.01 -3.22
N ASP A 223 -1.62 -21.07 -2.78
CA ASP A 223 -2.39 -21.93 -3.67
C ASP A 223 -3.61 -21.18 -4.25
N PRO A 224 -4.13 -21.58 -5.42
CA PRO A 224 -5.38 -21.01 -5.92
C PRO A 224 -6.51 -21.25 -4.90
N TRP A 225 -7.52 -20.39 -4.94
CA TRP A 225 -8.78 -20.63 -4.24
C TRP A 225 -9.85 -20.93 -5.27
N SER A 226 -10.73 -21.89 -4.97
CA SER A 226 -11.86 -22.19 -5.82
C SER A 226 -13.14 -22.29 -5.00
N GLU A 227 -14.19 -21.60 -5.44
CA GLU A 227 -15.49 -21.68 -4.79
C GLU A 227 -16.26 -22.90 -5.28
N ALA A 228 -16.75 -23.72 -4.35
CA ALA A 228 -17.55 -24.90 -4.69
C ALA A 228 -18.83 -24.51 -5.47
N GLY A 229 -18.81 -24.70 -6.78
CA GLY A 229 -19.95 -24.45 -7.67
C GLY A 229 -19.84 -23.20 -8.56
N SER A 230 -18.73 -22.45 -8.50
CA SER A 230 -18.44 -21.34 -9.42
C SER A 230 -17.07 -21.52 -10.05
N ALA A 231 -16.98 -21.35 -11.37
CA ALA A 231 -15.70 -21.32 -12.10
C ALA A 231 -15.18 -19.88 -12.31
N PHE A 232 -15.86 -18.89 -11.73
CA PHE A 232 -15.66 -17.46 -12.01
C PHE A 232 -15.25 -16.65 -10.79
N ASP A 233 -15.41 -17.21 -9.59
CA ASP A 233 -15.03 -16.60 -8.32
C ASP A 233 -13.65 -17.12 -7.84
N ASP A 234 -13.01 -17.99 -8.62
CA ASP A 234 -11.68 -18.56 -8.35
C ASP A 234 -10.60 -17.47 -8.28
N LEU A 235 -9.78 -17.51 -7.23
CA LEU A 235 -8.57 -16.70 -7.15
C LEU A 235 -7.38 -17.48 -7.69
N LYS A 236 -6.54 -16.78 -8.47
CA LYS A 236 -5.29 -17.33 -8.98
C LYS A 236 -4.36 -17.73 -7.83
N GLY A 237 -3.71 -18.87 -8.02
CA GLY A 237 -2.53 -19.23 -7.23
C GLY A 237 -1.41 -18.25 -7.53
N GLU A 238 -0.64 -17.91 -6.52
CA GLU A 238 0.34 -16.83 -6.55
C GLU A 238 1.68 -17.29 -6.01
N SER A 239 2.78 -16.79 -6.58
CA SER A 239 4.10 -16.91 -6.00
C SER A 239 4.86 -15.62 -6.21
N SER A 240 5.53 -15.14 -5.16
CA SER A 240 6.38 -13.96 -5.26
C SER A 240 7.77 -14.20 -4.69
N ARG A 241 8.73 -13.43 -5.20
CA ARG A 241 10.11 -13.38 -4.73
C ARG A 241 10.54 -11.93 -4.60
N HIS A 242 11.26 -11.64 -3.53
CA HIS A 242 11.80 -10.31 -3.27
C HIS A 242 13.26 -10.43 -2.85
N ALA A 243 14.08 -9.50 -3.31
CA ALA A 243 15.41 -9.25 -2.80
C ALA A 243 15.64 -7.75 -2.72
N ALA A 244 16.10 -7.27 -1.56
CA ALA A 244 16.50 -5.89 -1.38
C ALA A 244 17.87 -5.83 -0.72
N TRP A 245 18.74 -4.96 -1.22
CA TRP A 245 20.03 -4.68 -0.62
C TRP A 245 20.17 -3.18 -0.44
N ARG A 246 20.47 -2.77 0.80
CA ARG A 246 20.79 -1.40 1.16
C ARG A 246 22.22 -1.34 1.68
N THR A 247 22.96 -0.35 1.22
CA THR A 247 24.23 0.05 1.84
C THR A 247 24.22 1.53 2.14
N ALA A 248 24.58 1.89 3.37
CA ALA A 248 24.75 3.26 3.82
C ALA A 248 26.24 3.52 4.10
N TRP A 249 26.76 4.61 3.56
CA TRP A 249 28.17 5.02 3.68
C TRP A 249 28.27 6.40 4.32
N ASP A 250 28.77 6.43 5.55
CA ASP A 250 29.11 7.63 6.30
C ASP A 250 30.40 8.26 5.72
N VAL A 251 30.31 8.97 4.58
CA VAL A 251 31.47 9.52 3.86
C VAL A 251 32.22 10.60 4.65
N ALA A 252 31.49 11.38 5.46
CA ALA A 252 32.01 12.39 6.37
C ALA A 252 30.96 12.68 7.46
N PRO A 253 31.33 13.32 8.59
CA PRO A 253 30.34 13.73 9.59
C PRO A 253 29.24 14.60 8.96
N GLY A 254 27.97 14.23 9.18
CA GLY A 254 26.82 14.92 8.59
C GLY A 254 26.58 14.63 7.10
N HIS A 255 27.35 13.74 6.47
CA HIS A 255 27.22 13.36 5.06
C HIS A 255 27.12 11.84 4.90
N GLU A 256 26.06 11.39 4.26
CA GLU A 256 25.79 9.97 4.00
C GLU A 256 25.46 9.74 2.53
N ILE A 257 25.92 8.61 1.99
CA ILE A 257 25.50 8.08 0.70
C ILE A 257 24.78 6.76 0.94
N THR A 258 23.57 6.61 0.41
CA THR A 258 22.79 5.38 0.46
C THR A 258 22.59 4.84 -0.95
N LEU A 259 22.87 3.55 -1.15
CA LEU A 259 22.55 2.81 -2.36
C LEU A 259 21.53 1.73 -2.02
N ASP A 260 20.39 1.78 -2.71
CA ASP A 260 19.28 0.84 -2.61
C ASP A 260 19.16 0.07 -3.92
N LEU A 261 19.21 -1.25 -3.87
CA LEU A 261 18.93 -2.13 -5.00
C LEU A 261 17.78 -3.07 -4.64
N GLY A 262 16.80 -3.20 -5.54
CA GLY A 262 15.62 -4.04 -5.33
C GLY A 262 15.29 -4.92 -6.53
N TYR A 263 14.78 -6.11 -6.26
CA TYR A 263 14.22 -7.04 -7.23
C TYR A 263 12.93 -7.65 -6.69
N GLU A 264 11.89 -7.62 -7.52
CA GLU A 264 10.58 -8.18 -7.22
C GLU A 264 10.13 -9.04 -8.41
N GLU A 265 9.56 -10.21 -8.12
CA GLU A 265 8.92 -11.08 -9.10
C GLU A 265 7.57 -11.51 -8.53
N LEU A 266 6.50 -11.31 -9.29
CA LEU A 266 5.15 -11.77 -8.97
C LEU A 266 4.66 -12.66 -10.11
N ARG A 267 4.17 -13.85 -9.78
CA ARG A 267 3.53 -14.77 -10.72
C ARG A 267 2.17 -15.18 -10.19
N ALA A 268 1.14 -15.09 -11.01
CA ALA A 268 -0.17 -15.61 -10.70
C ALA A 268 -0.70 -16.50 -11.83
N LYS A 269 -1.32 -17.64 -11.47
CA LYS A 269 -1.87 -18.62 -12.42
C LYS A 269 -3.23 -19.11 -11.95
N GLY A 270 -4.18 -19.22 -12.87
CA GLY A 270 -5.50 -19.77 -12.58
C GLY A 270 -6.37 -19.82 -13.83
N LEU A 271 -7.68 -19.91 -13.61
CA LEU A 271 -8.67 -19.85 -14.68
C LEU A 271 -9.22 -18.41 -14.79
N GLY A 272 -9.39 -17.95 -16.02
CA GLY A 272 -10.17 -16.75 -16.34
C GLY A 272 -11.42 -17.12 -17.11
N SER A 273 -12.22 -16.12 -17.49
CA SER A 273 -13.42 -16.29 -18.32
C SER A 273 -13.19 -15.80 -19.74
N ASN A 274 -13.70 -16.54 -20.73
CA ASN A 274 -13.59 -16.15 -22.13
C ASN A 274 -14.46 -14.92 -22.53
N GLY A 275 -15.28 -14.38 -21.60
CA GLY A 275 -16.18 -13.24 -21.85
C GLY A 275 -17.29 -13.51 -22.86
N GLY A 276 -17.54 -14.78 -23.23
CA GLY A 276 -18.60 -15.20 -24.14
C GLY A 276 -19.98 -15.23 -23.49
N ARG A 277 -21.04 -15.37 -24.32
CA ARG A 277 -22.44 -15.49 -23.85
C ARG A 277 -22.67 -16.71 -22.94
N VAL A 278 -21.87 -17.76 -23.15
CA VAL A 278 -21.67 -18.84 -22.21
C VAL A 278 -20.19 -18.75 -21.81
N PRO A 279 -19.89 -18.19 -20.62
CA PRO A 279 -18.54 -18.11 -20.10
C PRO A 279 -17.91 -19.51 -20.03
N MET A 280 -16.73 -19.66 -20.63
CA MET A 280 -15.92 -20.89 -20.51
C MET A 280 -14.63 -20.56 -19.75
N PRO A 281 -14.16 -21.47 -18.87
CA PRO A 281 -12.85 -21.34 -18.23
C PRO A 281 -11.75 -21.35 -19.29
N VAL A 282 -10.80 -20.43 -19.16
CA VAL A 282 -9.61 -20.31 -20.01
C VAL A 282 -8.39 -20.11 -19.14
N ASP A 283 -7.25 -20.67 -19.54
CA ASP A 283 -6.01 -20.45 -18.81
C ASP A 283 -5.69 -18.95 -18.72
N SER A 284 -5.44 -18.48 -17.50
CA SER A 284 -4.97 -17.14 -17.25
C SER A 284 -3.68 -17.20 -16.44
N ARG A 285 -2.70 -16.44 -16.89
CA ARG A 285 -1.45 -16.24 -16.17
C ARG A 285 -1.08 -14.78 -16.17
N GLU A 286 -0.36 -14.42 -15.15
CA GLU A 286 0.13 -13.08 -14.91
C GLU A 286 1.55 -13.22 -14.36
N HIS A 287 2.45 -12.40 -14.88
CA HIS A 287 3.83 -12.38 -14.47
C HIS A 287 4.33 -10.94 -14.54
N GLU A 288 5.05 -10.53 -13.52
CA GLU A 288 5.68 -9.22 -13.43
C GLU A 288 7.04 -9.40 -12.77
N THR A 289 8.05 -8.73 -13.30
CA THR A 289 9.35 -8.55 -12.66
C THR A 289 9.69 -7.07 -12.64
N SER A 290 10.19 -6.59 -11.51
CA SER A 290 10.63 -5.22 -11.31
C SER A 290 12.06 -5.22 -10.76
N ARG A 291 12.91 -4.38 -11.35
CA ARG A 291 14.28 -4.14 -10.89
C ARG A 291 14.43 -2.67 -10.61
N THR A 292 15.04 -2.34 -9.48
CA THR A 292 15.10 -0.97 -9.00
C THR A 292 16.49 -0.65 -8.46
N GLY A 293 16.90 0.61 -8.64
CA GLY A 293 18.12 1.15 -8.07
C GLY A 293 17.93 2.60 -7.69
N ALA A 294 18.41 3.01 -6.51
CA ALA A 294 18.45 4.41 -6.09
C ALA A 294 19.78 4.73 -5.41
N LEU A 295 20.35 5.88 -5.72
CA LEU A 295 21.52 6.44 -5.06
C LEU A 295 21.15 7.79 -4.50
N THR A 296 21.25 7.93 -3.18
CA THR A 296 20.93 9.15 -2.45
C THR A 296 22.18 9.66 -1.75
N TRP A 297 22.47 10.95 -1.90
CA TRP A 297 23.40 11.66 -1.03
C TRP A 297 22.61 12.65 -0.17
N ALA A 298 22.84 12.63 1.14
CA ALA A 298 22.30 13.60 2.07
C ALA A 298 23.44 14.22 2.88
N GLY A 299 23.45 15.55 3.01
CA GLY A 299 24.57 16.27 3.59
C GLY A 299 24.20 17.63 4.17
N GLU A 300 24.86 18.00 5.26
CA GLU A 300 24.82 19.38 5.78
C GLU A 300 25.67 20.30 4.90
N VAL A 301 25.09 21.43 4.46
CA VAL A 301 25.76 22.44 3.64
C VAL A 301 25.40 23.83 4.17
N GLY A 302 26.36 24.44 4.87
CA GLY A 302 26.13 25.69 5.60
C GLY A 302 25.12 25.45 6.72
N PRO A 303 24.11 26.32 6.89
CA PRO A 303 23.07 26.13 7.90
C PRO A 303 21.97 25.14 7.49
N GLY A 304 21.99 24.64 6.24
CA GLY A 304 20.93 23.79 5.70
C GLY A 304 21.39 22.36 5.41
N ARG A 305 20.45 21.54 4.94
CA ARG A 305 20.67 20.16 4.51
C ARG A 305 20.26 19.99 3.05
N ILE A 306 21.14 19.39 2.25
CA ILE A 306 20.84 18.98 0.87
C ILE A 306 20.58 17.48 0.84
N THR A 307 19.57 17.08 0.07
CA THR A 307 19.34 15.70 -0.34
C THR A 307 19.28 15.66 -1.86
N LEU A 308 20.12 14.85 -2.49
CA LEU A 308 20.16 14.62 -3.93
C LEU A 308 20.01 13.13 -4.19
N SER A 309 19.00 12.74 -4.96
CA SER A 309 18.70 11.34 -5.21
C SER A 309 18.47 11.08 -6.69
N GLY A 310 19.15 10.09 -7.23
CA GLY A 310 18.91 9.55 -8.57
C GLY A 310 18.38 8.13 -8.46
N SER A 311 17.27 7.82 -9.12
CA SER A 311 16.70 6.48 -9.14
C SER A 311 16.35 6.02 -10.56
N ALA A 312 16.34 4.71 -10.74
CA ALA A 312 15.89 4.08 -11.96
C ALA A 312 15.12 2.79 -11.62
N TYR A 313 14.14 2.46 -12.47
CA TYR A 313 13.46 1.18 -12.40
C TYR A 313 13.19 0.64 -13.80
N HIS A 314 13.08 -0.68 -13.86
CA HIS A 314 12.73 -1.42 -15.06
C HIS A 314 11.73 -2.51 -14.69
N THR A 315 10.55 -2.44 -15.30
CA THR A 315 9.45 -3.37 -15.05
C THR A 315 9.09 -4.08 -16.34
N GLU A 316 9.05 -5.40 -16.31
CA GLU A 316 8.54 -6.25 -17.39
C GLU A 316 7.39 -7.10 -16.88
N GLY A 317 6.37 -7.30 -17.70
CA GLY A 317 5.27 -8.18 -17.34
C GLY A 317 4.52 -8.74 -18.53
N ASP A 318 3.89 -9.89 -18.32
CA ASP A 318 2.99 -10.50 -19.28
C ASP A 318 1.69 -10.94 -18.62
N VAL A 319 0.59 -10.76 -19.34
CA VAL A 319 -0.75 -11.17 -18.93
C VAL A 319 -1.37 -11.99 -20.05
N LEU A 320 -1.68 -13.23 -19.76
CA LEU A 320 -2.56 -14.04 -20.60
C LEU A 320 -4.00 -13.91 -20.09
N ARG A 321 -4.84 -13.28 -20.90
CA ARG A 321 -6.29 -13.20 -20.68
C ARG A 321 -6.98 -13.66 -21.95
N THR A 322 -7.91 -14.60 -21.83
CA THR A 322 -8.83 -14.90 -22.95
C THR A 322 -8.12 -15.38 -24.24
N GLY A 323 -6.91 -15.95 -24.13
CA GLY A 323 -6.07 -16.33 -25.28
C GLY A 323 -5.28 -15.19 -25.92
N SER A 324 -5.40 -13.95 -25.42
CA SER A 324 -4.58 -12.80 -25.80
C SER A 324 -3.46 -12.61 -24.80
N LEU A 325 -2.25 -12.38 -25.31
CA LEU A 325 -1.07 -12.09 -24.49
C LEU A 325 -0.81 -10.59 -24.54
N ASP A 326 -0.97 -9.94 -23.40
CA ASP A 326 -0.58 -8.55 -23.22
C ASP A 326 0.81 -8.48 -22.58
N THR A 327 1.67 -7.61 -23.10
CA THR A 327 3.03 -7.40 -22.57
C THR A 327 3.18 -5.98 -22.07
N THR A 328 4.00 -5.80 -21.05
CA THR A 328 4.41 -4.52 -20.49
C THR A 328 5.92 -4.48 -20.38
N ARG A 329 6.52 -3.37 -20.80
CA ARG A 329 7.88 -2.97 -20.45
C ARG A 329 7.87 -1.48 -20.12
N ILE A 330 8.38 -1.14 -18.95
CA ILE A 330 8.48 0.25 -18.49
C ILE A 330 9.89 0.49 -17.98
N ASP A 331 10.52 1.54 -18.48
CA ASP A 331 11.81 2.04 -18.02
C ASP A 331 11.58 3.44 -17.44
N GLY A 332 11.95 3.65 -16.18
CA GLY A 332 11.81 4.94 -15.51
C GLY A 332 13.11 5.45 -14.91
N ARG A 333 13.33 6.76 -14.97
CA ARG A 333 14.48 7.44 -14.38
C ARG A 333 14.02 8.71 -13.70
N GLU A 334 14.47 8.91 -12.47
CA GLU A 334 14.13 10.07 -11.66
C GLU A 334 15.40 10.71 -11.10
N LEU A 335 15.47 12.03 -11.15
CA LEU A 335 16.49 12.83 -10.45
C LEU A 335 15.78 13.90 -9.63
N THR A 336 16.09 13.94 -8.34
CA THR A 336 15.47 14.85 -7.39
C THR A 336 16.51 15.51 -6.52
N GLY A 337 16.30 16.78 -6.19
CA GLY A 337 17.19 17.52 -5.31
C GLY A 337 16.41 18.48 -4.43
N PHE A 338 16.72 18.50 -3.14
CA PHE A 338 16.10 19.37 -2.15
C PHE A 338 17.16 20.04 -1.31
N TYR A 339 16.98 21.33 -1.03
CA TYR A 339 17.74 22.07 -0.04
C TYR A 339 16.77 22.66 0.98
N THR A 340 16.93 22.23 2.24
CA THR A 340 16.17 22.74 3.37
C THR A 340 17.08 23.58 4.23
N VAL A 341 16.69 24.82 4.50
CA VAL A 341 17.54 25.81 5.17
C VAL A 341 16.74 26.67 6.15
N PRO A 342 17.19 26.83 7.40
CA PRO A 342 16.62 27.82 8.31
C PRO A 342 17.00 29.23 7.83
N LEU A 343 16.01 30.11 7.72
CA LEU A 343 16.16 31.51 7.32
C LEU A 343 15.79 32.42 8.49
N GLY A 344 16.79 32.76 9.32
CA GLY A 344 16.55 33.48 10.57
C GLY A 344 16.03 32.55 11.66
N ALA A 345 15.24 33.08 12.59
CA ALA A 345 14.72 32.32 13.73
C ALA A 345 13.40 31.61 13.45
N ASP A 346 12.61 32.14 12.51
CA ASP A 346 11.18 31.80 12.40
C ASP A 346 10.84 31.04 11.12
N HIS A 347 11.74 30.96 10.15
CA HIS A 347 11.48 30.34 8.85
C HIS A 347 12.37 29.14 8.60
N VAL A 348 11.79 28.08 8.05
CA VAL A 348 12.53 26.99 7.42
C VAL A 348 12.04 26.82 5.99
N ALA A 349 12.88 27.23 5.04
CA ALA A 349 12.57 27.17 3.62
C ALA A 349 13.11 25.88 3.00
N THR A 350 12.32 25.26 2.13
CA THR A 350 12.72 24.14 1.29
C THR A 350 12.52 24.52 -0.17
N ILE A 351 13.59 24.41 -0.97
CA ILE A 351 13.51 24.48 -2.42
C ILE A 351 13.92 23.15 -3.01
N GLY A 352 13.35 22.79 -4.16
CA GLY A 352 13.75 21.57 -4.83
C GLY A 352 13.36 21.50 -6.29
N PHE A 353 13.83 20.44 -6.92
CA PHE A 353 13.50 20.11 -8.31
C PHE A 353 13.27 18.62 -8.46
N GLU A 354 12.57 18.28 -9.54
CA GLU A 354 12.37 16.92 -9.99
C GLU A 354 12.50 16.85 -11.51
N TYR A 355 13.15 15.80 -11.98
CA TYR A 355 13.13 15.38 -13.38
C TYR A 355 12.73 13.92 -13.41
N LEU A 356 11.69 13.59 -14.17
CA LEU A 356 11.22 12.23 -14.39
C LEU A 356 11.14 11.95 -15.88
N GLU A 357 11.62 10.78 -16.28
CA GLU A 357 11.51 10.26 -17.64
C GLU A 357 11.00 8.82 -17.56
N GLU A 358 9.92 8.54 -18.27
CA GLU A 358 9.30 7.22 -18.36
C GLU A 358 9.15 6.83 -19.84
N ASP A 359 9.75 5.70 -20.22
CA ASP A 359 9.54 5.03 -21.50
C ASP A 359 8.65 3.81 -21.28
N ILE A 360 7.55 3.71 -22.03
CA ILE A 360 6.52 2.69 -21.81
C ILE A 360 6.20 2.01 -23.12
N ASP A 361 6.23 0.68 -23.10
CA ASP A 361 5.91 -0.19 -24.22
C ASP A 361 4.88 -1.21 -23.74
N LEU A 362 3.62 -1.04 -24.16
CA LEU A 362 2.54 -1.97 -23.85
C LEU A 362 1.90 -2.45 -25.14
N SER A 363 1.67 -3.75 -25.25
CA SER A 363 1.00 -4.36 -26.41
C SER A 363 -0.40 -3.79 -26.69
N VAL A 364 -1.04 -3.22 -25.65
CA VAL A 364 -2.36 -2.60 -25.72
C VAL A 364 -2.33 -1.15 -26.18
N LEU A 365 -1.15 -0.52 -26.34
CA LEU A 365 -1.06 0.83 -26.90
C LEU A 365 -1.20 0.79 -28.41
N ALA A 366 -2.01 1.69 -28.98
CA ALA A 366 -2.20 1.82 -30.43
C ALA A 366 -0.87 2.09 -31.17
N LYS A 367 0.05 2.80 -30.51
CA LYS A 367 1.38 3.15 -31.02
C LYS A 367 2.47 2.13 -30.66
N GLY A 368 2.15 1.10 -29.86
CA GLY A 368 3.12 0.18 -29.27
C GLY A 368 3.87 0.79 -28.07
N SER A 369 4.41 2.00 -28.22
CA SER A 369 5.11 2.71 -27.14
C SER A 369 4.70 4.17 -26.96
N ALA A 370 5.03 4.73 -25.80
CA ALA A 370 4.89 6.13 -25.43
C ALA A 370 6.01 6.54 -24.47
N ASP A 371 6.40 7.81 -24.49
CA ASP A 371 7.34 8.42 -23.54
C ASP A 371 6.71 9.63 -22.86
N ARG A 372 7.14 9.91 -21.62
CA ARG A 372 6.83 11.16 -20.92
C ARG A 372 8.07 11.65 -20.20
N ARG A 373 8.31 12.95 -20.32
CA ARG A 373 9.28 13.67 -19.52
C ARG A 373 8.55 14.73 -18.73
N SER A 374 8.81 14.80 -17.42
CA SER A 374 8.34 15.88 -16.57
C SER A 374 9.50 16.56 -15.85
N ARG A 375 9.34 17.86 -15.67
CA ARG A 375 10.26 18.72 -14.91
C ARG A 375 9.45 19.47 -13.89
N ALA A 376 9.94 19.58 -12.68
CA ALA A 376 9.26 20.36 -11.66
C ALA A 376 10.22 21.21 -10.82
N ALA A 377 9.68 22.31 -10.34
CA ALA A 377 10.28 23.16 -9.33
C ALA A 377 9.34 23.24 -8.13
N VAL A 378 9.89 23.11 -6.92
CA VAL A 378 9.16 23.12 -5.65
C VAL A 378 9.75 24.22 -4.78
N ALA A 379 8.88 24.99 -4.12
CA ALA A 379 9.25 25.90 -3.06
C ALA A 379 8.24 25.76 -1.91
N GLN A 380 8.75 25.69 -0.69
CA GLN A 380 7.95 25.61 0.54
C GLN A 380 8.62 26.43 1.63
N ASP A 381 7.82 27.05 2.47
CA ASP A 381 8.26 27.74 3.68
C ASP A 381 7.41 27.28 4.86
N GLU A 382 8.08 26.94 5.95
CA GLU A 382 7.48 26.70 7.26
C GLU A 382 7.81 27.89 8.15
N TRP A 383 6.79 28.68 8.48
CA TRP A 383 6.92 29.92 9.22
C TRP A 383 6.28 29.80 10.61
N THR A 384 7.10 29.85 11.65
CA THR A 384 6.71 30.02 13.04
C THR A 384 6.26 31.47 13.26
N LEU A 385 4.97 31.73 13.11
CA LEU A 385 4.35 33.05 13.27
C LEU A 385 4.40 33.53 14.73
N ALA A 386 4.29 32.59 15.65
CA ALA A 386 4.38 32.75 17.10
C ALA A 386 4.69 31.38 17.73
N GLU A 387 4.95 31.34 19.04
CA GLU A 387 5.37 30.11 19.77
C GLU A 387 4.51 28.86 19.45
N ASP A 388 3.18 29.03 19.37
CA ASP A 388 2.24 27.93 19.08
C ASP A 388 1.65 27.97 17.66
N TRP A 389 2.07 28.90 16.79
CA TRP A 389 1.45 29.12 15.47
C TRP A 389 2.45 28.89 14.34
N THR A 390 2.15 27.93 13.46
CA THR A 390 2.99 27.61 12.32
C THR A 390 2.18 27.65 11.02
N LEU A 391 2.65 28.41 10.04
CA LEU A 391 2.14 28.41 8.67
C LEU A 391 3.08 27.62 7.77
N LEU A 392 2.59 26.55 7.17
CA LEU A 392 3.26 25.87 6.06
C LEU A 392 2.64 26.34 4.76
N ALA A 393 3.42 26.94 3.88
CA ALA A 393 2.96 27.32 2.54
C ALA A 393 3.92 26.76 1.48
N GLY A 394 3.38 26.16 0.43
CA GLY A 394 4.17 25.56 -0.63
C GLY A 394 3.52 25.71 -2.00
N ILE A 395 4.35 25.68 -3.03
CA ILE A 395 3.93 25.71 -4.42
C ILE A 395 4.85 24.82 -5.25
N ARG A 396 4.25 24.09 -6.17
CA ARG A 396 4.96 23.33 -7.20
C ARG A 396 4.50 23.74 -8.59
N TYR A 397 5.44 23.83 -9.51
CA TYR A 397 5.20 23.98 -10.93
C TYR A 397 5.75 22.74 -11.64
N ASP A 398 4.92 22.08 -12.44
CA ASP A 398 5.31 20.95 -13.28
C ASP A 398 5.13 21.31 -14.77
N ASP A 399 6.04 20.83 -15.61
CA ASP A 399 6.00 20.89 -17.06
C ASP A 399 6.18 19.48 -17.64
N PHE A 400 5.14 18.97 -18.31
CA PHE A 400 5.07 17.65 -18.92
C PHE A 400 5.17 17.77 -20.44
N SER A 401 5.93 16.86 -21.06
CA SER A 401 6.13 16.84 -22.51
C SER A 401 4.86 16.56 -23.33
N ASP A 402 3.85 15.92 -22.73
CA ASP A 402 2.63 15.46 -23.39
C ASP A 402 1.32 16.00 -22.77
N VAL A 403 1.38 16.50 -21.54
CA VAL A 403 0.22 17.01 -20.79
C VAL A 403 0.25 18.54 -20.63
N GLY A 404 1.41 19.17 -20.83
CA GLY A 404 1.61 20.60 -20.61
C GLY A 404 1.94 20.93 -19.15
N THR A 405 1.52 22.10 -18.68
CA THR A 405 2.00 22.67 -17.41
C THR A 405 0.91 22.70 -16.34
N THR A 406 1.30 22.57 -15.08
CA THR A 406 0.39 22.69 -13.92
C THR A 406 1.06 23.40 -12.76
N THR A 407 0.27 24.10 -11.94
CA THR A 407 0.74 24.84 -10.77
C THR A 407 -0.12 24.48 -9.58
N ASN A 408 0.51 24.01 -8.50
CA ASN A 408 -0.18 23.44 -7.35
C ASN A 408 0.24 24.12 -6.04
N PRO A 409 -0.50 25.16 -5.58
CA PRO A 409 -0.28 25.75 -4.27
C PRO A 409 -0.97 24.96 -3.15
N ARG A 410 -0.40 25.04 -1.95
CA ARG A 410 -0.98 24.55 -0.70
C ARG A 410 -0.58 25.45 0.46
N ALA A 411 -1.48 25.62 1.42
CA ALA A 411 -1.17 26.23 2.70
C ALA A 411 -1.88 25.50 3.85
N THR A 412 -1.19 25.36 4.97
CA THR A 412 -1.74 24.84 6.23
C THR A 412 -1.34 25.77 7.38
N LEU A 413 -2.31 26.26 8.15
CA LEU A 413 -2.08 26.95 9.42
C LEU A 413 -2.31 25.96 10.57
N SER A 414 -1.34 25.85 11.47
CA SER A 414 -1.39 25.02 12.66
C SER A 414 -1.33 25.87 13.92
N TRP A 415 -2.11 25.51 14.93
CA TRP A 415 -2.11 26.13 16.24
C TRP A 415 -2.07 25.07 17.35
N THR A 416 -1.06 25.08 18.21
CA THR A 416 -0.81 24.01 19.21
C THR A 416 -0.82 24.49 20.66
N PRO A 417 -1.94 25.01 21.20
CA PRO A 417 -1.97 25.56 22.56
C PRO A 417 -2.06 24.43 23.61
N GLY A 418 -0.95 24.16 24.29
CA GLY A 418 -0.88 23.13 25.34
C GLY A 418 -1.19 21.74 24.79
N PRO A 419 -2.20 21.01 25.29
CA PRO A 419 -2.54 19.65 24.82
C PRO A 419 -3.33 19.61 23.50
N TRP A 420 -3.73 20.76 22.95
CA TRP A 420 -4.52 20.83 21.72
C TRP A 420 -3.65 21.05 20.50
N THR A 421 -4.08 20.47 19.37
CA THR A 421 -3.53 20.77 18.04
C THR A 421 -4.69 21.06 17.10
N PHE A 422 -4.75 22.27 16.55
CA PHE A 422 -5.69 22.66 15.51
C PHE A 422 -4.95 22.83 14.19
N ARG A 423 -5.55 22.40 13.08
CA ARG A 423 -5.01 22.62 11.74
C ARG A 423 -6.12 23.04 10.80
N ILE A 424 -5.86 24.02 9.95
CA ILE A 424 -6.72 24.36 8.82
C ILE A 424 -5.82 24.43 7.59
N GLY A 425 -6.23 23.83 6.48
CA GLY A 425 -5.44 23.86 5.27
C GLY A 425 -6.27 23.74 4.01
N ALA A 426 -5.71 24.23 2.92
CA ALA A 426 -6.27 24.05 1.59
C ALA A 426 -5.16 23.94 0.56
N GLY A 427 -5.42 23.23 -0.53
CA GLY A 427 -4.48 23.12 -1.64
C GLY A 427 -5.10 22.49 -2.86
N THR A 428 -4.40 22.59 -3.98
CA THR A 428 -4.76 21.90 -5.21
C THR A 428 -3.92 20.65 -5.43
N ALA A 429 -4.47 19.71 -6.18
CA ALA A 429 -3.73 18.59 -6.69
C ALA A 429 -4.20 18.22 -8.10
N PHE A 430 -3.45 17.36 -8.76
CA PHE A 430 -3.82 16.89 -10.09
C PHE A 430 -3.35 15.45 -10.32
N LYS A 431 -4.04 14.79 -11.25
CA LYS A 431 -3.65 13.50 -11.81
C LYS A 431 -3.49 13.66 -13.31
N ALA A 432 -2.28 13.38 -13.80
CA ALA A 432 -2.02 13.37 -15.23
C ALA A 432 -2.73 12.16 -15.87
N PRO A 433 -3.25 12.26 -17.10
CA PRO A 433 -3.79 11.11 -17.80
C PRO A 433 -2.75 9.99 -17.92
N THR A 434 -3.16 8.77 -17.65
CA THR A 434 -2.30 7.58 -17.83
C THR A 434 -2.10 7.29 -19.32
N TYR A 435 -1.02 6.61 -19.67
CA TYR A 435 -0.74 6.20 -21.05
C TYR A 435 -1.83 5.29 -21.63
N LEU A 436 -2.48 4.49 -20.78
CA LEU A 436 -3.64 3.73 -21.18
C LEU A 436 -4.82 4.64 -21.55
N GLN A 437 -5.10 5.65 -20.72
CA GLN A 437 -6.16 6.61 -21.01
C GLN A 437 -5.88 7.41 -22.30
N LEU A 438 -4.61 7.73 -22.57
CA LEU A 438 -4.22 8.50 -23.76
C LEU A 438 -4.20 7.67 -25.05
N TYR A 439 -3.66 6.44 -25.01
CA TYR A 439 -3.22 5.75 -26.24
C TYR A 439 -3.64 4.29 -26.35
N SER A 440 -4.41 3.72 -25.42
CA SER A 440 -4.76 2.28 -25.47
C SER A 440 -5.84 1.92 -26.50
N ILE A 441 -5.83 0.66 -26.95
CA ILE A 441 -6.96 -0.02 -27.59
C ILE A 441 -7.18 -1.32 -26.82
N ILE A 442 -8.16 -1.33 -25.93
CA ILE A 442 -8.39 -2.46 -25.02
C ILE A 442 -9.64 -3.22 -25.47
N HIS A 443 -9.46 -4.49 -25.83
CA HIS A 443 -10.55 -5.39 -26.18
C HIS A 443 -11.15 -6.05 -24.92
N ARG A 444 -12.45 -5.85 -24.70
CA ARG A 444 -13.23 -6.48 -23.62
C ARG A 444 -14.46 -7.20 -24.20
N GLY A 445 -14.25 -8.43 -24.64
CA GLY A 445 -15.29 -9.21 -25.33
C GLY A 445 -15.73 -8.53 -26.62
N ARG A 446 -17.00 -8.10 -26.70
CA ARG A 446 -17.55 -7.33 -27.85
C ARG A 446 -17.32 -5.82 -27.76
N SER A 447 -16.80 -5.34 -26.64
CA SER A 447 -16.55 -3.91 -26.41
C SER A 447 -15.08 -3.61 -26.62
N VAL A 448 -14.78 -2.42 -27.16
CA VAL A 448 -13.43 -1.90 -27.31
C VAL A 448 -13.36 -0.53 -26.64
N ILE A 449 -12.36 -0.35 -25.78
CA ILE A 449 -12.07 0.93 -25.13
C ILE A 449 -10.91 1.59 -25.88
N TYR A 450 -11.08 2.83 -26.30
CA TYR A 450 -10.08 3.62 -27.01
C TYR A 450 -9.53 4.73 -26.12
N GLY A 451 -8.22 4.88 -26.15
CA GLY A 451 -7.48 6.02 -25.63
C GLY A 451 -7.87 7.31 -26.34
N ASN A 452 -7.76 8.42 -25.63
CA ASN A 452 -8.01 9.75 -26.13
C ASN A 452 -6.80 10.65 -25.82
N ALA A 453 -6.10 11.09 -26.87
CA ALA A 453 -4.92 11.94 -26.72
C ALA A 453 -5.24 13.39 -26.30
N ASP A 454 -6.51 13.78 -26.39
CA ASP A 454 -7.00 15.12 -26.04
C ASP A 454 -7.46 15.21 -24.57
N LEU A 455 -7.12 14.23 -23.73
CA LEU A 455 -7.46 14.26 -22.32
C LEU A 455 -6.66 15.32 -21.56
N GLU A 456 -7.37 16.06 -20.72
CA GLU A 456 -6.79 17.00 -19.77
C GLU A 456 -6.54 16.30 -18.41
N PRO A 457 -5.65 16.83 -17.55
CA PRO A 457 -5.49 16.36 -16.19
C PRO A 457 -6.78 16.43 -15.38
N GLU A 458 -7.01 15.43 -14.52
CA GLU A 458 -7.97 15.60 -13.44
C GLU A 458 -7.38 16.60 -12.44
N THR A 459 -8.14 17.60 -12.01
CA THR A 459 -7.69 18.57 -11.01
C THR A 459 -8.56 18.48 -9.76
N SER A 460 -8.00 18.79 -8.61
CA SER A 460 -8.76 18.86 -7.37
C SER A 460 -8.40 20.08 -6.55
N TRP A 461 -9.39 20.56 -5.80
CA TRP A 461 -9.21 21.51 -4.72
C TRP A 461 -9.78 20.92 -3.44
N THR A 462 -9.01 20.92 -2.37
CA THR A 462 -9.45 20.40 -1.08
C THR A 462 -9.19 21.40 0.02
N ALA A 463 -10.17 21.55 0.92
CA ALA A 463 -10.02 22.24 2.20
C ALA A 463 -10.29 21.27 3.35
N GLU A 464 -9.50 21.39 4.41
CA GLU A 464 -9.54 20.53 5.58
C GLU A 464 -9.40 21.35 6.86
N ALA A 465 -10.08 20.90 7.91
CA ALA A 465 -9.90 21.39 9.27
C ALA A 465 -9.79 20.20 10.22
N ALA A 466 -8.86 20.25 11.16
CA ALA A 466 -8.62 19.19 12.13
C ALA A 466 -8.41 19.77 13.52
N ALA A 467 -8.83 19.00 14.52
CA ALA A 467 -8.56 19.24 15.93
C ALA A 467 -8.14 17.93 16.59
N ALA A 468 -7.08 17.96 17.39
CA ALA A 468 -6.62 16.84 18.19
C ALA A 468 -6.36 17.28 19.62
N TYR A 469 -6.52 16.34 20.56
CA TYR A 469 -6.24 16.54 21.97
C TYR A 469 -5.42 15.39 22.52
N ARG A 470 -4.27 15.71 23.14
CA ARG A 470 -3.40 14.78 23.84
C ARG A 470 -3.68 14.84 25.34
N PHE A 471 -4.20 13.76 25.90
CA PHE A 471 -4.44 13.62 27.33
C PHE A 471 -3.12 13.39 28.08
N ALA A 472 -3.07 13.77 29.35
CA ALA A 472 -1.90 13.53 30.22
C ALA A 472 -1.59 12.03 30.41
N THR A 473 -2.54 11.15 30.12
CA THR A 473 -2.35 9.69 30.11
C THR A 473 -1.57 9.18 28.89
N GLY A 474 -1.26 10.05 27.92
CA GLY A 474 -0.70 9.66 26.61
C GLY A 474 -1.78 9.24 25.61
N ALA A 475 -3.06 9.25 25.98
CA ALA A 475 -4.13 9.06 25.01
C ALA A 475 -4.25 10.27 24.08
N GLU A 476 -4.72 10.05 22.87
CA GLU A 476 -4.94 11.07 21.84
C GLU A 476 -6.27 10.81 21.14
N LEU A 477 -7.02 11.89 20.91
CA LEU A 477 -8.24 11.88 20.11
C LEU A 477 -8.16 12.99 19.05
N GLY A 478 -8.40 12.64 17.81
CA GLY A 478 -8.39 13.56 16.67
C GLY A 478 -9.71 13.51 15.90
N VAL A 479 -10.11 14.65 15.37
CA VAL A 479 -11.23 14.81 14.43
C VAL A 479 -10.75 15.64 13.25
N THR A 480 -11.02 15.16 12.03
CA THR A 480 -10.75 15.88 10.79
C THR A 480 -12.01 15.97 9.97
N VAL A 481 -12.28 17.15 9.40
CA VAL A 481 -13.33 17.38 8.42
C VAL A 481 -12.69 17.82 7.11
N HIS A 482 -13.16 17.29 5.99
CA HIS A 482 -12.61 17.61 4.67
C HIS A 482 -13.72 17.79 3.62
N ASN A 483 -13.45 18.66 2.65
CA ASN A 483 -14.27 18.85 1.46
C ASN A 483 -13.35 19.00 0.25
N SER A 484 -13.47 18.04 -0.67
CA SER A 484 -12.73 18.00 -1.92
C SER A 484 -13.68 18.15 -3.10
N GLU A 485 -13.29 18.95 -4.07
CA GLU A 485 -13.93 19.06 -5.39
C GLU A 485 -12.92 18.61 -6.44
N VAL A 486 -13.34 17.72 -7.33
CA VAL A 486 -12.54 17.17 -8.43
C VAL A 486 -13.21 17.57 -9.73
N GLU A 487 -12.45 18.16 -10.63
CA GLU A 487 -12.86 18.55 -11.97
C GLU A 487 -12.15 17.66 -13.00
N ASP A 488 -12.75 17.56 -14.18
CA ASP A 488 -12.21 16.84 -15.33
C ASP A 488 -11.91 15.35 -15.08
N LEU A 489 -12.74 14.69 -14.27
CA LEU A 489 -12.61 13.27 -13.97
C LEU A 489 -12.54 12.43 -15.27
N ILE A 490 -11.51 11.59 -15.40
CA ILE A 490 -11.33 10.78 -16.60
C ILE A 490 -12.10 9.48 -16.44
N THR A 491 -13.05 9.23 -17.33
CA THR A 491 -13.83 7.98 -17.36
C THR A 491 -14.06 7.49 -18.79
N THR A 492 -14.63 6.30 -18.92
CA THR A 492 -15.01 5.72 -20.21
C THR A 492 -16.46 6.00 -20.53
N ARG A 493 -16.74 6.57 -21.70
CA ARG A 493 -18.11 6.82 -22.18
C ARG A 493 -18.43 5.95 -23.39
N LEU A 494 -19.63 5.35 -23.42
CA LEU A 494 -20.15 4.66 -24.60
C LEU A 494 -20.47 5.68 -25.69
N THR A 495 -19.75 5.65 -26.81
CA THR A 495 -19.91 6.60 -27.94
C THR A 495 -20.58 5.96 -29.14
N ALA A 496 -20.45 4.65 -29.29
CA ALA A 496 -21.18 3.83 -30.27
C ALA A 496 -21.40 2.42 -29.70
N PRO A 497 -22.29 1.59 -30.26
CA PRO A 497 -22.47 0.21 -29.81
C PRO A 497 -21.16 -0.57 -29.74
N GLY A 498 -20.72 -0.92 -28.54
CA GLY A 498 -19.45 -1.63 -28.29
C GLY A 498 -18.19 -0.75 -28.38
N ARG A 499 -18.31 0.57 -28.56
CA ARG A 499 -17.19 1.52 -28.54
C ARG A 499 -17.26 2.41 -27.31
N TYR A 500 -16.21 2.38 -26.51
CA TYR A 500 -16.00 3.27 -25.39
C TYR A 500 -14.78 4.15 -25.66
N ASP A 501 -14.89 5.44 -25.38
CA ASP A 501 -13.76 6.38 -25.46
C ASP A 501 -13.49 6.95 -24.06
N TYR A 502 -12.22 7.14 -23.71
CA TYR A 502 -11.88 7.92 -22.52
C TYR A 502 -12.21 9.39 -22.74
N THR A 503 -12.79 10.03 -21.75
CA THR A 503 -13.20 11.44 -21.78
C THR A 503 -13.06 12.04 -20.39
N ASN A 504 -12.66 13.31 -20.31
CA ASN A 504 -12.90 14.13 -19.13
C ASN A 504 -14.40 14.38 -19.08
N ILE A 505 -15.08 13.90 -18.05
CA ILE A 505 -16.46 14.30 -17.76
C ILE A 505 -16.63 14.48 -16.26
N GLY A 506 -17.45 15.46 -15.93
CA GLY A 506 -18.05 15.56 -14.62
C GLY A 506 -17.20 16.27 -13.58
N THR A 507 -17.90 16.57 -12.50
CA THR A 507 -17.36 17.11 -11.26
C THR A 507 -17.71 16.12 -10.17
N ALA A 508 -16.76 15.80 -9.29
CA ALA A 508 -17.01 14.98 -8.13
C ALA A 508 -16.78 15.79 -6.87
N ARG A 509 -17.68 15.65 -5.90
CA ARG A 509 -17.52 16.23 -4.57
C ARG A 509 -17.43 15.13 -3.54
N ILE A 510 -16.42 15.21 -2.69
CA ILE A 510 -16.20 14.29 -1.58
C ILE A 510 -16.13 15.09 -0.29
N ARG A 511 -17.06 14.83 0.62
CA ARG A 511 -17.06 15.41 1.98
C ARG A 511 -16.90 14.30 2.99
N GLY A 512 -16.16 14.54 4.05
CA GLY A 512 -16.01 13.54 5.09
C GLY A 512 -15.63 14.07 6.46
N VAL A 513 -15.85 13.19 7.43
CA VAL A 513 -15.44 13.35 8.83
C VAL A 513 -14.64 12.11 9.20
N GLU A 514 -13.46 12.30 9.75
CA GLU A 514 -12.59 11.24 10.28
C GLU A 514 -12.41 11.48 11.78
N ILE A 515 -12.58 10.44 12.57
CA ILE A 515 -12.26 10.41 14.00
C ILE A 515 -11.17 9.37 14.19
N THR A 516 -10.09 9.72 14.86
CA THR A 516 -8.97 8.81 15.17
C THR A 516 -8.68 8.84 16.66
N GLY A 517 -8.40 7.69 17.25
CA GLY A 517 -8.10 7.56 18.66
C GLY A 517 -6.94 6.60 18.92
N ARG A 518 -6.09 6.96 19.87
CA ARG A 518 -5.02 6.13 20.37
C ARG A 518 -5.01 6.25 21.90
N ALA A 519 -5.07 5.16 22.65
CA ALA A 519 -5.11 5.22 24.11
C ALA A 519 -4.30 4.08 24.73
N PRO A 520 -3.16 4.36 25.40
CA PRO A 520 -2.58 3.41 26.33
C PRO A 520 -3.52 3.30 27.55
N ILE A 521 -3.83 2.07 27.96
CA ILE A 521 -4.72 1.76 29.07
C ILE A 521 -3.94 0.90 30.07
N GLY A 522 -3.45 1.53 31.14
CA GLY A 522 -2.45 0.90 31.99
C GLY A 522 -1.12 0.74 31.24
N ASP A 523 -0.31 -0.21 31.68
CA ASP A 523 1.05 -0.40 31.13
C ASP A 523 1.10 -1.42 29.97
N ASP A 524 0.04 -2.25 29.85
CA ASP A 524 0.07 -3.45 29.01
C ASP A 524 -0.83 -3.39 27.78
N LEU A 525 -1.69 -2.38 27.67
CA LEU A 525 -2.77 -2.37 26.69
C LEU A 525 -2.78 -1.09 25.86
N MET A 526 -2.83 -1.26 24.53
CA MET A 526 -2.85 -0.19 23.56
C MET A 526 -4.13 -0.31 22.72
N LEU A 527 -5.05 0.64 22.91
CA LEU A 527 -6.25 0.74 22.08
C LEU A 527 -6.00 1.73 20.94
N THR A 528 -6.32 1.32 19.72
CA THR A 528 -6.34 2.20 18.54
C THR A 528 -7.71 2.12 17.88
N GLY A 529 -8.16 3.23 17.29
CA GLY A 529 -9.45 3.25 16.62
C GLY A 529 -9.53 4.35 15.58
N SER A 530 -10.31 4.09 14.53
CA SER A 530 -10.67 5.10 13.56
C SER A 530 -12.11 4.91 13.07
N LEU A 531 -12.76 6.01 12.75
CA LEU A 531 -14.08 6.06 12.16
C LEU A 531 -14.07 7.12 11.06
N GLU A 532 -14.51 6.74 9.87
CA GLU A 532 -14.68 7.63 8.74
C GLU A 532 -16.14 7.63 8.32
N TRP A 533 -16.66 8.82 8.01
CA TRP A 533 -17.92 9.02 7.29
C TRP A 533 -17.65 9.84 6.03
N ILE A 534 -18.15 9.40 4.88
CA ILE A 534 -18.01 10.11 3.61
C ILE A 534 -19.33 10.24 2.82
N ASP A 535 -19.51 11.39 2.18
CA ASP A 535 -20.51 11.66 1.15
C ASP A 535 -19.78 12.02 -0.16
N ALA A 536 -19.70 11.04 -1.06
CA ALA A 536 -19.01 11.13 -2.34
C ALA A 536 -20.04 11.11 -3.48
N ARG A 537 -20.09 12.17 -4.29
CA ARG A 537 -21.11 12.37 -5.33
C ARG A 537 -20.50 12.83 -6.65
N ASP A 538 -21.04 12.31 -7.75
CA ASP A 538 -20.95 12.95 -9.05
C ASP A 538 -21.95 14.11 -9.07
N THR A 539 -21.45 15.35 -9.09
CA THR A 539 -22.28 16.56 -9.07
C THR A 539 -22.89 16.90 -10.43
N THR A 540 -22.48 16.23 -11.51
CA THR A 540 -23.09 16.37 -12.84
C THR A 540 -24.32 15.47 -12.98
N ALA A 541 -24.26 14.24 -12.45
CA ALA A 541 -25.38 13.31 -12.45
C ALA A 541 -26.29 13.41 -11.20
N ASP A 542 -25.84 14.11 -10.15
CA ASP A 542 -26.43 14.09 -8.79
C ASP A 542 -26.59 12.66 -8.24
N GLU A 543 -25.59 11.82 -8.48
CA GLU A 543 -25.57 10.43 -8.04
C GLU A 543 -24.42 10.16 -7.06
N ARG A 544 -24.65 9.25 -6.11
CA ARG A 544 -23.60 8.80 -5.20
C ARG A 544 -22.57 7.97 -5.97
N LEU A 545 -21.29 8.25 -5.76
CA LEU A 545 -20.21 7.44 -6.30
C LEU A 545 -20.25 6.03 -5.70
N GLY A 546 -20.17 5.01 -6.58
CA GLY A 546 -20.19 3.60 -6.19
C GLY A 546 -18.88 3.11 -5.58
N ARG A 547 -18.83 1.84 -5.15
CA ARG A 547 -17.65 1.14 -4.60
C ARG A 547 -16.97 1.83 -3.41
N ARG A 548 -17.76 2.57 -2.63
CA ARG A 548 -17.31 3.32 -1.45
C ARG A 548 -18.32 3.10 -0.32
N PRO A 549 -17.90 2.66 0.87
CA PRO A 549 -18.75 2.66 2.05
C PRO A 549 -19.10 4.08 2.45
N ARG A 550 -20.26 4.27 3.08
CA ARG A 550 -20.59 5.58 3.66
C ARG A 550 -19.91 5.77 5.00
N GLN A 551 -19.68 4.68 5.71
CA GLN A 551 -18.98 4.68 6.98
C GLN A 551 -17.98 3.52 7.01
N GLN A 552 -16.80 3.78 7.53
CA GLN A 552 -15.79 2.76 7.79
C GLN A 552 -15.29 2.92 9.23
N GLY A 553 -15.20 1.83 9.98
CA GLY A 553 -14.62 1.82 11.32
C GLY A 553 -13.51 0.78 11.42
N LYS A 554 -12.45 1.10 12.16
CA LYS A 554 -11.37 0.17 12.50
C LYS A 554 -11.08 0.29 13.99
N ILE A 555 -10.81 -0.83 14.64
CA ILE A 555 -10.41 -0.88 16.05
C ILE A 555 -9.29 -1.90 16.20
N GLY A 556 -8.25 -1.54 16.92
CA GLY A 556 -7.10 -2.39 17.20
C GLY A 556 -6.83 -2.42 18.70
N LEU A 557 -6.49 -3.58 19.22
CA LEU A 557 -6.13 -3.80 20.61
C LEU A 557 -4.85 -4.61 20.64
N ASP A 558 -3.76 -3.99 21.13
CA ASP A 558 -2.53 -4.69 21.46
C ASP A 558 -2.48 -4.89 22.97
N TRP A 559 -2.27 -6.13 23.41
CA TRP A 559 -2.20 -6.50 24.81
C TRP A 559 -0.94 -7.31 25.07
N ALA A 560 0.01 -6.73 25.80
CA ALA A 560 1.14 -7.44 26.39
C ALA A 560 0.61 -8.26 27.57
N ALA A 561 0.29 -9.53 27.33
CA ALA A 561 -0.25 -10.41 28.37
C ALA A 561 0.81 -10.73 29.46
N ASP A 562 2.08 -10.74 29.05
CA ASP A 562 3.28 -10.83 29.87
C ASP A 562 4.51 -10.35 29.05
N ASP A 563 5.71 -10.41 29.63
CA ASP A 563 6.97 -9.94 29.01
C ASP A 563 7.33 -10.62 27.68
N ASP A 564 6.75 -11.80 27.43
CA ASP A 564 7.04 -12.63 26.27
C ASP A 564 5.83 -12.82 25.34
N THR A 565 4.63 -12.39 25.73
CA THR A 565 3.38 -12.66 25.01
C THR A 565 2.65 -11.39 24.60
N LEU A 566 2.49 -11.19 23.29
CA LEU A 566 1.67 -10.13 22.71
C LEU A 566 0.43 -10.71 22.05
N VAL A 567 -0.74 -10.18 22.40
CA VAL A 567 -2.02 -10.49 21.76
C VAL A 567 -2.48 -9.27 20.99
N HIS A 568 -2.77 -9.43 19.70
CA HIS A 568 -3.34 -8.41 18.84
C HIS A 568 -4.74 -8.83 18.39
N LEU A 569 -5.71 -7.93 18.56
CA LEU A 569 -7.07 -8.06 18.06
C LEU A 569 -7.37 -6.88 17.14
N ALA A 570 -7.79 -7.15 15.91
CA ALA A 570 -8.20 -6.13 14.95
C ALA A 570 -9.64 -6.34 14.52
N GLY A 571 -10.42 -5.27 14.47
CA GLY A 571 -11.78 -5.26 13.95
C GLY A 571 -11.91 -4.21 12.85
N THR A 572 -12.49 -4.60 11.72
CA THR A 572 -12.80 -3.69 10.60
C THR A 572 -14.29 -3.78 10.30
N GLY A 573 -14.94 -2.64 10.09
CA GLY A 573 -16.35 -2.54 9.72
C GLY A 573 -16.56 -1.54 8.58
N MET A 574 -17.47 -1.87 7.68
CA MET A 574 -17.94 -1.01 6.59
C MET A 574 -19.46 -1.00 6.61
N LEU A 575 -20.05 0.19 6.59
CA LEU A 575 -21.50 0.37 6.54
C LEU A 575 -21.91 1.13 5.29
N SER A 576 -23.01 0.70 4.70
CA SER A 576 -23.59 1.25 3.48
C SER A 576 -22.63 1.29 2.29
N TYR A 577 -21.96 0.17 2.01
CA TYR A 577 -21.15 -0.02 0.81
C TYR A 577 -22.04 -0.13 -0.43
N TYR A 578 -21.99 0.89 -1.28
CA TYR A 578 -22.88 1.04 -2.43
C TYR A 578 -22.19 0.59 -3.71
N ALA A 579 -22.59 -0.55 -4.26
CA ALA A 579 -22.00 -1.11 -5.47
C ALA A 579 -23.00 -2.00 -6.20
N PRO A 580 -22.85 -2.22 -7.52
CA PRO A 580 -23.69 -3.16 -8.24
C PRO A 580 -23.39 -4.60 -7.80
N VAL A 581 -24.39 -5.47 -7.86
CA VAL A 581 -24.24 -6.91 -7.56
C VAL A 581 -23.67 -7.63 -8.79
N GLY A 582 -22.48 -8.22 -8.69
CA GLY A 582 -21.91 -9.13 -9.70
C GLY A 582 -21.12 -8.47 -10.85
N PHE A 583 -20.18 -9.24 -11.42
CA PHE A 583 -19.40 -8.83 -12.59
C PHE A 583 -20.29 -8.73 -13.85
N GLY A 584 -20.40 -7.53 -14.43
CA GLY A 584 -21.12 -7.31 -15.69
C GLY A 584 -22.61 -7.00 -15.56
N ALA A 585 -23.14 -6.90 -14.35
CA ALA A 585 -24.54 -6.54 -14.09
C ALA A 585 -24.73 -5.03 -13.86
N SER A 586 -24.21 -4.21 -14.79
CA SER A 586 -24.46 -2.75 -14.80
C SER A 586 -25.94 -2.37 -14.82
N ASN A 587 -26.83 -3.34 -15.09
CA ASN A 587 -28.27 -3.15 -15.24
C ASN A 587 -29.08 -3.50 -13.97
N LEU A 588 -28.46 -4.01 -12.89
CA LEU A 588 -29.19 -4.41 -11.66
C LEU A 588 -29.29 -3.30 -10.60
N GLY A 589 -28.73 -2.12 -10.87
CA GLY A 589 -28.66 -1.03 -9.90
C GLY A 589 -27.67 -1.32 -8.76
N ASN A 590 -27.30 -0.27 -8.04
CA ASN A 590 -26.40 -0.38 -6.89
C ASN A 590 -27.20 -0.82 -5.66
N VAL A 591 -26.63 -1.74 -4.88
CA VAL A 591 -27.16 -2.14 -3.56
C VAL A 591 -26.20 -1.68 -2.47
N SER A 592 -26.76 -1.46 -1.28
CA SER A 592 -26.03 -1.05 -0.08
C SER A 592 -25.84 -2.24 0.84
N THR A 593 -24.61 -2.52 1.27
CA THR A 593 -24.30 -3.65 2.17
C THR A 593 -23.41 -3.23 3.33
N ASP A 594 -23.52 -3.99 4.41
CA ASP A 594 -22.71 -3.84 5.61
C ASP A 594 -21.85 -5.09 5.78
N TYR A 595 -20.61 -4.90 6.23
CA TYR A 595 -19.66 -5.98 6.43
C TYR A 595 -18.72 -5.65 7.58
N GLY A 596 -18.32 -6.65 8.35
CA GLY A 596 -17.28 -6.48 9.35
C GLY A 596 -16.52 -7.78 9.59
N ARG A 597 -15.25 -7.64 9.96
CA ARG A 597 -14.31 -8.74 10.22
C ARG A 597 -13.60 -8.52 11.54
N ILE A 598 -13.29 -9.61 12.23
CA ILE A 598 -12.39 -9.60 13.39
C ILE A 598 -11.25 -10.59 13.16
N ASP A 599 -10.02 -10.14 13.41
CA ASP A 599 -8.78 -10.90 13.28
C ASP A 599 -8.08 -10.97 14.64
N VAL A 600 -7.40 -12.09 14.92
CA VAL A 600 -6.64 -12.28 16.15
C VAL A 600 -5.26 -12.83 15.82
N LYS A 601 -4.24 -12.27 16.46
CA LYS A 601 -2.85 -12.76 16.41
C LYS A 601 -2.28 -12.85 17.83
N VAL A 602 -1.46 -13.87 18.06
CA VAL A 602 -0.69 -14.06 19.28
C VAL A 602 0.76 -14.32 18.89
N SER A 603 1.67 -13.58 19.49
CA SER A 603 3.12 -13.76 19.37
C SER A 603 3.67 -14.08 20.75
N HIS A 604 4.50 -15.12 20.84
CA HIS A 604 5.09 -15.58 22.08
C HIS A 604 6.59 -15.87 21.91
N ARG A 605 7.42 -15.21 22.71
CA ARG A 605 8.87 -15.40 22.73
C ARG A 605 9.21 -16.62 23.59
N LEU A 606 9.67 -17.70 22.97
CA LEU A 606 10.11 -18.91 23.68
C LEU A 606 11.51 -18.74 24.28
N THR A 607 12.37 -18.00 23.58
CA THR A 607 13.73 -17.65 24.00
C THR A 607 14.09 -16.30 23.39
N PRO A 608 15.16 -15.61 23.82
CA PRO A 608 15.61 -14.38 23.17
C PRO A 608 15.81 -14.48 21.65
N LEU A 609 16.06 -15.69 21.12
CA LEU A 609 16.32 -15.94 19.71
C LEU A 609 15.11 -16.49 18.94
N VAL A 610 14.05 -16.96 19.62
CA VAL A 610 12.96 -17.73 19.00
C VAL A 610 11.61 -17.18 19.46
N GLU A 611 10.82 -16.72 18.48
CA GLU A 611 9.44 -16.31 18.66
C GLU A 611 8.53 -17.18 17.80
N ILE A 612 7.40 -17.61 18.38
CA ILE A 612 6.31 -18.27 17.67
C ILE A 612 5.16 -17.29 17.54
N THR A 613 4.55 -17.22 16.36
CA THR A 613 3.36 -16.42 16.12
C THR A 613 2.27 -17.30 15.55
N GLY A 614 1.04 -17.17 16.03
CA GLY A 614 -0.13 -17.83 15.46
C GLY A 614 -1.34 -16.90 15.44
N GLY A 615 -2.33 -17.22 14.62
CA GLY A 615 -3.58 -16.46 14.64
C GLY A 615 -4.61 -16.89 13.61
N VAL A 616 -5.68 -16.12 13.57
CA VAL A 616 -6.89 -16.37 12.78
C VAL A 616 -7.37 -15.05 12.18
N ASP A 617 -7.32 -14.94 10.86
CA ASP A 617 -8.03 -13.89 10.14
C ASP A 617 -9.48 -14.32 9.94
N GLY A 618 -10.42 -13.39 10.05
CA GLY A 618 -11.84 -13.68 9.86
C GLY A 618 -12.46 -14.54 10.96
N LEU A 619 -11.99 -14.44 12.21
CA LEU A 619 -12.59 -15.13 13.36
C LEU A 619 -14.12 -14.93 13.38
N ILE A 620 -14.55 -13.70 13.11
CA ILE A 620 -15.92 -13.31 12.76
C ILE A 620 -15.90 -12.61 11.39
N GLY A 621 -16.99 -12.68 10.63
CA GLY A 621 -17.13 -11.98 9.36
C GLY A 621 -16.81 -12.82 8.12
N THR A 622 -17.03 -14.13 8.17
CA THR A 622 -16.64 -15.06 7.10
C THR A 622 -17.57 -15.08 5.87
N ARG A 623 -18.35 -14.02 5.64
CA ARG A 623 -19.23 -13.92 4.47
C ARG A 623 -19.17 -12.50 3.94
N VAL A 624 -18.49 -12.34 2.81
CA VAL A 624 -18.44 -11.06 2.08
C VAL A 624 -19.72 -10.92 1.27
N PRO A 625 -20.44 -9.81 1.37
CA PRO A 625 -21.58 -9.55 0.50
C PRO A 625 -21.17 -9.50 -0.98
N ASP A 626 -22.04 -9.98 -1.87
CA ASP A 626 -21.76 -10.16 -3.31
C ASP A 626 -21.31 -8.87 -4.01
N ASN A 627 -21.84 -7.72 -3.60
CA ASN A 627 -21.51 -6.41 -4.18
C ASN A 627 -20.14 -5.87 -3.73
N LEU A 628 -19.51 -6.48 -2.71
CA LEU A 628 -18.15 -6.15 -2.28
C LEU A 628 -17.10 -6.89 -3.15
N GLN A 629 -17.39 -8.01 -3.79
CA GLN A 629 -16.41 -8.72 -4.64
C GLN A 629 -15.82 -7.83 -5.76
N PRO A 630 -14.50 -7.90 -6.07
CA PRO A 630 -13.55 -8.97 -5.79
C PRO A 630 -12.58 -8.56 -4.67
N PHE A 631 -12.97 -8.79 -3.42
CA PHE A 631 -11.98 -9.00 -2.37
C PHE A 631 -11.73 -10.49 -2.29
N GLU A 632 -10.55 -10.87 -1.79
CA GLU A 632 -10.31 -12.22 -1.34
C GLU A 632 -11.47 -12.69 -0.44
N PRO A 633 -12.06 -13.88 -0.69
CA PRO A 633 -13.22 -14.33 0.06
C PRO A 633 -12.87 -14.35 1.53
N ALA A 634 -13.76 -13.80 2.35
CA ALA A 634 -13.59 -13.81 3.79
C ALA A 634 -13.87 -15.22 4.29
N GLU A 635 -12.86 -16.08 4.28
CA GLU A 635 -12.87 -17.31 5.04
C GLU A 635 -11.99 -17.14 6.27
N ARG A 636 -12.22 -17.99 7.28
CA ARG A 636 -11.24 -18.08 8.36
C ARG A 636 -9.93 -18.58 7.79
N PHE A 637 -8.86 -17.86 8.11
CA PHE A 637 -7.52 -18.24 7.71
C PHE A 637 -6.66 -18.41 8.94
N PHE A 638 -6.22 -19.64 9.19
CA PHE A 638 -5.40 -19.99 10.33
C PHE A 638 -3.94 -19.98 9.92
N TYR A 639 -3.06 -19.36 10.70
CA TYR A 639 -1.63 -19.35 10.39
C TYR A 639 -0.77 -19.58 11.63
N LEU A 640 0.44 -20.08 11.37
CA LEU A 640 1.50 -20.29 12.35
C LEU A 640 2.84 -19.90 11.69
N GLY A 641 3.68 -19.23 12.45
CA GLY A 641 5.02 -18.83 12.03
C GLY A 641 6.03 -18.95 13.14
N VAL A 642 7.28 -19.02 12.73
CA VAL A 642 8.46 -19.03 13.60
C VAL A 642 9.40 -17.94 13.10
N ASN A 643 9.87 -17.12 14.02
CA ASN A 643 10.80 -16.03 13.77
C ASN A 643 12.05 -16.28 14.62
N LEU A 644 13.18 -16.46 13.94
CA LEU A 644 14.50 -16.57 14.54
C LEU A 644 15.20 -15.23 14.36
N ARG A 645 15.74 -14.65 15.44
CA ARG A 645 16.53 -13.42 15.38
C ARG A 645 17.82 -13.62 16.16
N TYR A 646 18.94 -13.19 15.61
CA TYR A 646 20.27 -13.19 16.20
C TYR A 646 20.86 -11.79 16.13
#